data_AF-A0A2S9JG81-F1
#
_entry.id   AF-A0A2S9JG81-F1
#
_cell.length_a   1.000
_cell.length_b   1.000
_cell.length_c   1.000
_cell.angle_alpha   90.00
_cell.angle_beta   90.00
_cell.angle_gamma   90.00
#
_symmetry.space_group_name_H-M   'P 1'
#
loop_
_entity.id
_entity.type
_entity.pdbx_description
1 polymer ?
#
loop_
_entity_poly.entity_id
_entity_poly.type
_entity_poly.pdbx_seq_one_letter_code
_entity_poly.pdbx_strand_id
1 'polypeptide(L)'
;MQYNKIYTAVLWAIVISVGSLQAQAVRRDTSDTGIPQDRRLIDSVVVHGRTQVQEVNRQAFNVTALDAKSLHNTTLDLSHALDRVSGVRVRETGGVGSNINFSLNGFSGNHVRFFLDGVPIDNMGTSFQINNIPINFADRVEVYKGVVPIWLGSDALGGAVNIVSSRNIGNYVDVSYSYGSFNTHRTAINAGMTSKTGFTLQLSAFQNYSDNNYWVTLDEASDASGQYFRNQRLRRFHDQYHNETLVAKLGVVNKVYADRLLLGMTVGQNYKEMQTGARMVSVFGDWHRRGNLLMPSLSYQKKDLLLEGLDVTLNANYNFGEERSIDTVALRYYWIGEPTETGRGGGERDGGLYRYRNNNGLATTTVNYRINENQQITLNNVFNTFDRKGENELNPNQARYNVPKKTNKNILGAGYIYDVADKWNISVFGKFYHQTAITDTLGTDPVTKQEFYQEARKSHNYFGYGTAATYFLNPKLQLKGSYEKSIRLPESDELYGDVENLEGNYRLKPESSHNANLGLSYFFSLHDAHHFSFSGSAIYRYSTDYIYRILNNNQSKYVPANLDGVSNMGGDVEVRYSFRDLLIAGANFTYQNVRNEQKYEPGYTSISPVYQDRMPNLPYAFGNADASLFLKDFGGKGNRLSIGYNLLYVHQFYLYWPSRGGDKKFVPQQLAHDANITYTMQNGRYNIALECKNLTDALLYDNFSLQKPSRGFYIKFRYFLHNQ
;
A
#
# COMPACT_ATOMS: atom_id res chain seq x y z
N MET A 1 8.21 -27.14 -23.43
CA MET A 1 6.88 -27.79 -23.58
C MET A 1 6.93 -29.22 -23.05
N GLN A 2 6.56 -29.45 -21.78
CA GLN A 2 6.10 -30.73 -21.20
C GLN A 2 5.97 -30.57 -19.66
N TYR A 3 5.15 -29.64 -19.17
CA TYR A 3 4.84 -29.51 -17.73
C TYR A 3 3.39 -29.05 -17.46
N ASN A 4 2.47 -29.32 -18.41
CA ASN A 4 1.12 -28.72 -18.39
C ASN A 4 -0.03 -29.71 -18.09
N LYS A 5 0.25 -30.89 -17.49
CA LYS A 5 -0.79 -31.93 -17.30
C LYS A 5 -1.11 -32.34 -15.85
N ILE A 6 -0.47 -31.73 -14.84
CA ILE A 6 -0.78 -32.04 -13.43
C ILE A 6 -1.61 -30.91 -12.75
N TYR A 7 -1.58 -29.68 -13.28
CA TYR A 7 -2.23 -28.52 -12.66
C TYR A 7 -3.74 -28.39 -12.92
N THR A 8 -4.26 -29.04 -13.96
CA THR A 8 -5.69 -28.97 -14.32
C THR A 8 -6.57 -29.94 -13.50
N ALA A 9 -5.99 -30.95 -12.85
CA ALA A 9 -6.75 -31.96 -12.13
C ALA A 9 -7.23 -31.51 -10.74
N VAL A 10 -6.48 -30.64 -10.06
CA VAL A 10 -6.84 -30.15 -8.71
C VAL A 10 -7.92 -29.06 -8.78
N LEU A 11 -7.93 -28.25 -9.84
CA LEU A 11 -8.94 -27.21 -10.07
C LEU A 11 -10.31 -27.79 -10.50
N TRP A 12 -10.36 -28.94 -11.17
CA TRP A 12 -11.62 -29.62 -11.51
C TRP A 12 -12.21 -30.44 -10.35
N ALA A 13 -11.38 -30.93 -9.40
CA ALA A 13 -11.86 -31.71 -8.25
C ALA A 13 -12.61 -30.87 -7.20
N ILE A 14 -12.34 -29.56 -7.11
CA ILE A 14 -13.03 -28.64 -6.20
C ILE A 14 -14.36 -28.16 -6.80
N VAL A 15 -14.50 -28.14 -8.12
CA VAL A 15 -15.73 -27.68 -8.80
C VAL A 15 -16.82 -28.78 -8.85
N ILE A 16 -16.46 -30.06 -8.76
CA ILE A 16 -17.43 -31.17 -8.85
C ILE A 16 -17.94 -31.66 -7.47
N SER A 17 -17.26 -31.35 -6.36
CA SER A 17 -17.67 -31.83 -5.02
C SER A 17 -18.73 -30.97 -4.31
N VAL A 18 -19.19 -29.87 -4.92
CA VAL A 18 -20.28 -29.02 -4.38
C VAL A 18 -21.66 -29.36 -5.01
N GLY A 19 -21.71 -30.33 -5.93
CA GLY A 19 -22.89 -30.63 -6.76
C GLY A 19 -23.88 -31.69 -6.23
N SER A 20 -23.67 -32.28 -5.05
CA SER A 20 -24.53 -33.39 -4.60
C SER A 20 -24.76 -33.42 -3.09
N LEU A 21 -25.64 -32.55 -2.60
CA LEU A 21 -26.40 -32.77 -1.37
C LEU A 21 -27.86 -32.41 -1.66
N GLN A 22 -28.60 -33.42 -2.14
CA GLN A 22 -30.05 -33.36 -2.27
C GLN A 22 -30.70 -33.29 -0.90
N ALA A 23 -31.76 -32.50 -0.86
CA ALA A 23 -32.64 -32.27 0.26
C ALA A 23 -33.34 -33.57 0.74
N GLN A 24 -33.46 -33.71 2.07
CA GLN A 24 -34.59 -34.37 2.70
C GLN A 24 -35.06 -33.50 3.86
N ALA A 25 -36.20 -32.85 3.66
CA ALA A 25 -36.90 -32.10 4.68
C ALA A 25 -37.71 -33.05 5.56
N VAL A 26 -37.54 -32.94 6.87
CA VAL A 26 -38.51 -33.44 7.87
C VAL A 26 -38.95 -32.26 8.72
N ARG A 27 -40.24 -31.96 8.64
CA ARG A 27 -40.95 -30.98 9.48
C ARG A 27 -40.92 -31.43 10.95
N ARG A 28 -40.71 -30.46 11.86
CA ARG A 28 -41.44 -30.40 13.13
C ARG A 28 -41.66 -28.93 13.50
N ASP A 29 -42.94 -28.60 13.66
CA ASP A 29 -43.43 -27.37 14.28
C ASP A 29 -42.93 -27.29 15.73
N THR A 30 -42.42 -26.12 16.09
CA THR A 30 -42.81 -25.46 17.34
C THR A 30 -42.68 -23.96 17.14
N SER A 31 -43.81 -23.29 17.35
CA SER A 31 -44.01 -21.84 17.44
C SER A 31 -42.99 -21.16 18.35
N ASP A 32 -42.31 -20.15 17.84
CA ASP A 32 -41.83 -19.06 18.70
C ASP A 32 -41.99 -17.71 18.01
N THR A 33 -42.38 -16.74 18.82
CA THR A 33 -43.02 -15.48 18.49
C THR A 33 -42.13 -14.55 17.66
N GLY A 34 -42.61 -14.22 16.45
CA GLY A 34 -41.91 -13.37 15.51
C GLY A 34 -41.91 -11.89 15.89
N ILE A 35 -40.72 -11.32 15.99
CA ILE A 35 -40.50 -9.89 15.70
C ILE A 35 -40.04 -9.82 14.24
N PRO A 36 -40.84 -9.29 13.31
CA PRO A 36 -40.42 -9.18 11.91
C PRO A 36 -39.41 -8.03 11.80
N GLN A 37 -38.11 -8.36 11.72
CA GLN A 37 -37.11 -7.41 11.21
C GLN A 37 -37.08 -7.49 9.69
N ASP A 38 -37.98 -6.72 9.08
CA ASP A 38 -37.87 -6.30 7.70
C ASP A 38 -36.70 -5.30 7.60
N ARG A 39 -35.56 -5.71 7.02
CA ARG A 39 -34.41 -4.82 6.79
C ARG A 39 -33.89 -4.95 5.37
N ARG A 40 -34.32 -3.98 4.57
CA ARG A 40 -33.79 -3.63 3.26
C ARG A 40 -32.27 -3.47 3.33
N LEU A 41 -31.58 -4.24 2.50
CA LEU A 41 -30.19 -4.02 2.15
C LEU A 41 -30.08 -2.77 1.26
N ILE A 42 -29.24 -1.84 1.70
CA ILE A 42 -28.79 -0.62 1.00
C ILE A 42 -29.87 0.48 0.85
N ASP A 43 -30.26 1.07 1.98
CA ASP A 43 -30.70 2.47 2.04
C ASP A 43 -29.73 3.21 2.97
N SER A 44 -28.69 3.82 2.41
CA SER A 44 -27.84 4.79 3.13
C SER A 44 -28.37 6.21 2.93
N VAL A 45 -29.67 6.42 3.06
CA VAL A 45 -30.29 7.71 3.44
C VAL A 45 -31.65 7.41 4.07
N VAL A 46 -31.65 7.04 5.36
CA VAL A 46 -32.76 7.38 6.27
C VAL A 46 -32.13 7.76 7.61
N VAL A 47 -32.53 8.94 8.06
CA VAL A 47 -32.15 9.63 9.30
C VAL A 47 -32.19 8.68 10.50
N HIS A 48 -31.22 8.83 11.42
CA HIS A 48 -30.96 8.09 12.68
C HIS A 48 -29.88 6.97 12.64
N GLY A 49 -28.70 7.26 12.09
CA GLY A 49 -27.46 6.52 12.35
C GLY A 49 -26.34 6.92 11.39
N ARG A 50 -25.16 7.32 11.91
CA ARG A 50 -23.99 7.65 11.07
C ARG A 50 -23.39 6.36 10.49
N THR A 51 -22.78 6.46 9.30
CA THR A 51 -22.03 5.33 8.73
C THR A 51 -20.70 5.13 9.47
N GLN A 52 -20.13 3.93 9.43
CA GLN A 52 -18.81 3.67 10.04
C GLN A 52 -17.70 4.57 9.48
N VAL A 53 -17.78 4.89 8.18
CA VAL A 53 -16.85 5.83 7.51
C VAL A 53 -17.01 7.24 8.07
N GLN A 54 -18.24 7.68 8.32
CA GLN A 54 -18.51 8.98 8.94
C GLN A 54 -17.99 9.05 10.39
N GLU A 55 -18.12 7.97 11.17
CA GLU A 55 -17.57 7.91 12.52
C GLU A 55 -16.05 7.99 12.55
N VAL A 56 -15.37 7.26 11.66
CA VAL A 56 -13.90 7.36 11.53
C VAL A 56 -13.50 8.80 11.17
N ASN A 57 -14.16 9.42 10.19
CA ASN A 57 -13.87 10.80 9.78
C ASN A 57 -14.10 11.83 10.91
N ARG A 58 -14.86 11.51 11.96
CA ARG A 58 -15.10 12.40 13.11
C ARG A 58 -14.09 12.26 14.24
N GLN A 59 -13.18 11.29 14.18
CA GLN A 59 -12.12 11.13 15.18
C GLN A 59 -11.22 12.38 15.29
N ALA A 60 -10.55 12.53 16.43
CA ALA A 60 -9.59 13.61 16.67
C ALA A 60 -8.40 13.61 15.70
N PHE A 61 -8.05 12.44 15.18
CA PHE A 61 -7.01 12.31 14.17
C PHE A 61 -7.48 12.90 12.83
N ASN A 62 -6.53 13.45 12.08
CA ASN A 62 -6.78 13.87 10.71
C ASN A 62 -6.83 12.62 9.82
N VAL A 63 -7.98 11.96 9.77
CA VAL A 63 -8.22 10.72 9.03
C VAL A 63 -9.23 10.95 7.91
N THR A 64 -8.96 10.31 6.77
CA THR A 64 -9.89 10.19 5.64
C THR A 64 -10.17 8.72 5.40
N ALA A 65 -11.43 8.31 5.58
CA ALA A 65 -11.88 6.96 5.29
C ALA A 65 -12.51 6.89 3.89
N LEU A 66 -11.99 5.98 3.06
CA LEU A 66 -12.50 5.60 1.75
C LEU A 66 -13.40 4.37 1.88
N ASP A 67 -14.64 4.47 1.38
CA ASP A 67 -15.55 3.32 1.31
C ASP A 67 -15.18 2.41 0.12
N ALA A 68 -14.54 1.28 0.43
CA ALA A 68 -14.12 0.33 -0.59
C ALA A 68 -15.30 -0.43 -1.20
N LYS A 69 -16.42 -0.60 -0.48
CA LYS A 69 -17.61 -1.32 -0.99
C LYS A 69 -18.18 -0.67 -2.24
N SER A 70 -18.17 0.67 -2.28
CA SER A 70 -18.60 1.43 -3.45
C SER A 70 -17.76 1.16 -4.71
N LEU A 71 -16.53 0.65 -4.53
CA LEU A 71 -15.55 0.39 -5.59
C LEU A 71 -15.41 -1.10 -5.94
N HIS A 72 -16.12 -2.02 -5.26
CA HIS A 72 -16.02 -3.48 -5.50
C HIS A 72 -16.33 -3.91 -6.92
N ASN A 73 -17.09 -3.11 -7.66
CA ASN A 73 -17.42 -3.38 -9.05
C ASN A 73 -16.38 -2.84 -10.06
N THR A 74 -15.35 -2.13 -9.59
CA THR A 74 -14.27 -1.59 -10.45
C THR A 74 -13.07 -2.53 -10.53
N THR A 75 -12.15 -2.29 -11.48
CA THR A 75 -10.89 -3.06 -11.62
C THR A 75 -9.77 -2.61 -10.67
N LEU A 76 -10.05 -1.67 -9.78
CA LEU A 76 -9.06 -1.06 -8.90
C LEU A 76 -8.48 -2.06 -7.90
N ASP A 77 -7.18 -1.91 -7.62
CA ASP A 77 -6.52 -2.43 -6.43
C ASP A 77 -6.51 -1.35 -5.33
N LEU A 78 -6.09 -1.74 -4.12
CA LEU A 78 -6.09 -0.82 -2.97
C LEU A 78 -5.20 0.41 -3.18
N SER A 79 -4.07 0.25 -3.88
CA SER A 79 -3.15 1.36 -4.13
C SER A 79 -3.77 2.41 -5.07
N HIS A 80 -4.40 1.98 -6.16
CA HIS A 80 -5.06 2.89 -7.10
C HIS A 80 -6.31 3.53 -6.50
N ALA A 81 -7.01 2.84 -5.59
CA ALA A 81 -8.13 3.43 -4.85
C ALA A 81 -7.66 4.58 -3.94
N LEU A 82 -6.48 4.45 -3.34
CA LEU A 82 -5.88 5.48 -2.48
C LEU A 82 -5.42 6.72 -3.23
N ASP A 83 -5.05 6.60 -4.51
CA ASP A 83 -4.64 7.75 -5.35
C ASP A 83 -5.76 8.80 -5.51
N ARG A 84 -7.01 8.43 -5.18
CA ARG A 84 -8.18 9.32 -5.16
C ARG A 84 -8.33 10.13 -3.87
N VAL A 85 -7.59 9.79 -2.82
CA VAL A 85 -7.67 10.47 -1.52
C VAL A 85 -6.89 11.79 -1.57
N SER A 86 -7.47 12.86 -1.03
CA SER A 86 -6.79 14.16 -0.91
C SER A 86 -5.47 14.05 -0.14
N GLY A 87 -4.42 14.74 -0.59
CA GLY A 87 -3.09 14.67 0.01
C GLY A 87 -2.27 13.43 -0.39
N VAL A 88 -2.86 12.47 -1.10
CA VAL A 88 -2.21 11.21 -1.52
C VAL A 88 -1.79 11.26 -2.99
N ARG A 89 -0.62 10.70 -3.28
CA ARG A 89 -0.20 10.36 -4.64
C ARG A 89 0.50 9.00 -4.66
N VAL A 90 0.07 8.10 -5.54
CA VAL A 90 0.67 6.78 -5.73
C VAL A 90 1.47 6.76 -7.02
N ARG A 91 2.80 6.75 -6.90
CA ARG A 91 3.69 6.61 -8.06
C ARG A 91 4.14 5.17 -8.18
N GLU A 92 4.20 4.66 -9.39
CA GLU A 92 4.64 3.30 -9.66
C GLU A 92 5.97 3.32 -10.43
N THR A 93 6.57 2.15 -10.62
CA THR A 93 7.83 2.01 -11.38
C THR A 93 7.62 1.29 -12.71
N GLY A 94 6.36 1.02 -13.07
CA GLY A 94 5.97 0.31 -14.28
C GLY A 94 4.49 -0.06 -14.26
N GLY A 95 4.15 -1.22 -14.82
CA GLY A 95 2.78 -1.75 -14.84
C GLY A 95 2.42 -2.56 -13.60
N VAL A 96 1.63 -3.61 -13.80
CA VAL A 96 1.15 -4.51 -12.73
C VAL A 96 2.36 -5.16 -12.03
N GLY A 97 2.34 -5.20 -10.69
CA GLY A 97 3.42 -5.78 -9.87
C GLY A 97 4.68 -4.91 -9.76
N SER A 98 4.65 -3.68 -10.30
CA SER A 98 5.74 -2.72 -10.12
C SER A 98 5.82 -2.22 -8.67
N ASN A 99 6.98 -1.71 -8.28
CA ASN A 99 7.14 -1.16 -6.93
C ASN A 99 6.43 0.18 -6.83
N ILE A 100 5.69 0.39 -5.74
CA ILE A 100 5.00 1.64 -5.46
C ILE A 100 5.85 2.59 -4.62
N ASN A 101 5.66 3.88 -4.83
CA ASN A 101 6.16 4.96 -3.99
C ASN A 101 4.98 5.85 -3.61
N PHE A 102 4.28 5.43 -2.55
CA PHE A 102 3.14 6.14 -1.99
C PHE A 102 3.60 7.43 -1.32
N SER A 103 2.97 8.56 -1.62
CA SER A 103 3.23 9.83 -0.96
C SER A 103 1.97 10.33 -0.26
N LEU A 104 2.17 10.86 0.95
CA LEU A 104 1.15 11.54 1.73
C LEU A 104 1.75 12.81 2.31
N ASN A 105 1.23 13.95 1.86
CA ASN A 105 1.58 15.26 2.43
C ASN A 105 3.10 15.49 2.49
N GLY A 106 3.79 15.18 1.39
CA GLY A 106 5.21 15.40 1.13
C GLY A 106 6.14 14.29 1.59
N PHE A 107 5.69 13.44 2.52
CA PHE A 107 6.38 12.21 2.86
C PHE A 107 6.09 11.13 1.83
N SER A 108 7.06 10.26 1.55
CA SER A 108 6.91 9.22 0.52
C SER A 108 7.57 7.90 0.87
N GLY A 109 7.07 6.80 0.32
CA GLY A 109 7.59 5.45 0.53
C GLY A 109 7.48 5.06 2.01
N ASN A 110 8.60 4.58 2.56
CA ASN A 110 8.68 4.05 3.92
C ASN A 110 8.39 5.08 5.04
N HIS A 111 8.19 6.36 4.72
CA HIS A 111 7.72 7.36 5.68
C HIS A 111 6.24 7.17 6.06
N VAL A 112 5.46 6.47 5.24
CA VAL A 112 4.07 6.10 5.51
C VAL A 112 4.00 4.59 5.70
N ARG A 113 3.22 4.15 6.70
CA ARG A 113 3.06 2.74 7.03
C ARG A 113 1.72 2.20 6.56
N PHE A 114 1.73 0.99 6.03
CA PHE A 114 0.52 0.29 5.63
C PHE A 114 0.15 -0.79 6.64
N PHE A 115 -1.15 -0.91 6.92
CA PHE A 115 -1.70 -1.87 7.85
C PHE A 115 -2.85 -2.64 7.22
N LEU A 116 -2.98 -3.90 7.62
CA LEU A 116 -4.14 -4.72 7.38
C LEU A 116 -4.74 -5.10 8.72
N ASP A 117 -5.95 -4.62 9.01
CA ASP A 117 -6.62 -4.80 10.31
C ASP A 117 -5.73 -4.37 11.50
N GLY A 118 -4.96 -3.30 11.33
CA GLY A 118 -4.03 -2.80 12.34
C GLY A 118 -2.68 -3.52 12.44
N VAL A 119 -2.40 -4.48 11.56
CA VAL A 119 -1.12 -5.18 11.49
C VAL A 119 -0.26 -4.61 10.35
N PRO A 120 0.96 -4.12 10.61
CA PRO A 120 1.87 -3.66 9.55
C PRO A 120 2.09 -4.71 8.45
N ILE A 121 2.02 -4.29 7.17
CA ILE A 121 2.21 -5.20 6.02
C ILE A 121 3.55 -5.03 5.29
N ASP A 122 4.36 -4.03 5.66
CA ASP A 122 5.60 -3.66 4.96
C ASP A 122 6.63 -4.81 4.86
N ASN A 123 6.54 -5.84 5.73
CA ASN A 123 7.50 -6.95 5.81
C ASN A 123 6.93 -8.30 5.34
N MET A 124 5.79 -8.32 4.65
CA MET A 124 5.09 -9.56 4.23
C MET A 124 5.63 -10.17 2.93
N GLY A 125 6.68 -9.60 2.34
CA GLY A 125 7.32 -10.10 1.12
C GLY A 125 6.67 -9.62 -0.18
N THR A 126 7.29 -9.93 -1.31
CA THR A 126 6.93 -9.34 -2.60
C THR A 126 5.62 -9.86 -3.18
N SER A 127 5.13 -10.99 -2.67
CA SER A 127 3.85 -11.57 -3.09
C SER A 127 2.64 -10.85 -2.48
N PHE A 128 2.80 -10.16 -1.35
CA PHE A 128 1.72 -9.53 -0.60
C PHE A 128 1.95 -8.02 -0.46
N GLN A 129 1.85 -7.31 -1.59
CA GLN A 129 1.98 -5.86 -1.68
C GLN A 129 0.61 -5.21 -1.89
N ILE A 130 0.41 -3.97 -1.41
CA ILE A 130 -0.90 -3.30 -1.47
C ILE A 130 -1.46 -3.15 -2.90
N ASN A 131 -0.61 -3.01 -3.90
CA ASN A 131 -1.01 -2.92 -5.32
C ASN A 131 -1.38 -4.28 -5.94
N ASN A 132 -1.16 -5.40 -5.24
CA ASN A 132 -1.66 -6.72 -5.62
C ASN A 132 -3.00 -7.07 -4.98
N ILE A 133 -3.36 -6.39 -3.89
CA ILE A 133 -4.57 -6.70 -3.13
C ILE A 133 -5.79 -6.06 -3.84
N PRO A 134 -6.78 -6.84 -4.27
CA PRO A 134 -7.96 -6.32 -4.94
C PRO A 134 -8.81 -5.47 -3.98
N ILE A 135 -9.49 -4.44 -4.50
CA ILE A 135 -10.37 -3.58 -3.69
C ILE A 135 -11.47 -4.36 -2.95
N ASN A 136 -11.92 -5.48 -3.52
CA ASN A 136 -12.92 -6.40 -2.93
C ASN A 136 -12.47 -7.05 -1.62
N PHE A 137 -11.17 -7.03 -1.30
CA PHE A 137 -10.64 -7.55 -0.04
C PHE A 137 -10.97 -6.63 1.15
N ALA A 138 -11.18 -5.33 0.89
CA ALA A 138 -11.42 -4.33 1.92
C ALA A 138 -12.88 -3.91 1.97
N ASP A 139 -13.36 -3.66 3.19
CA ASP A 139 -14.62 -2.96 3.43
C ASP A 139 -14.41 -1.44 3.38
N ARG A 140 -13.28 -0.96 3.89
CA ARG A 140 -12.85 0.44 3.82
C ARG A 140 -11.33 0.55 3.94
N VAL A 141 -10.80 1.71 3.57
CA VAL A 141 -9.40 2.08 3.80
C VAL A 141 -9.33 3.41 4.54
N GLU A 142 -8.57 3.47 5.61
CA GLU A 142 -8.43 4.65 6.49
C GLU A 142 -7.05 5.27 6.29
N VAL A 143 -6.99 6.56 5.93
CA VAL A 143 -5.73 7.29 5.71
C VAL A 143 -5.55 8.32 6.82
N TYR A 144 -4.65 8.04 7.76
CA TYR A 144 -4.26 8.92 8.85
C TYR A 144 -3.12 9.84 8.40
N LYS A 145 -3.37 11.14 8.36
CA LYS A 145 -2.45 12.17 7.86
C LYS A 145 -1.62 12.74 9.01
N GLY A 146 -0.29 12.55 8.95
CA GLY A 146 0.68 13.16 9.87
C GLY A 146 0.79 12.49 11.24
N VAL A 147 -0.33 12.32 11.95
CA VAL A 147 -0.35 11.70 13.30
C VAL A 147 -1.00 10.34 13.27
N VAL A 148 -0.31 9.32 13.80
CA VAL A 148 -0.78 7.92 13.78
C VAL A 148 -1.29 7.49 15.15
N PRO A 149 -2.55 6.98 15.23
CA PRO A 149 -3.11 6.43 16.46
C PRO A 149 -2.21 5.38 17.11
N ILE A 150 -2.24 5.33 18.45
CA ILE A 150 -1.37 4.45 19.25
C ILE A 150 -1.58 2.96 18.92
N TRP A 151 -2.81 2.56 18.64
CA TRP A 151 -3.15 1.16 18.35
C TRP A 151 -2.58 0.67 17.01
N LEU A 152 -2.20 1.58 16.11
CA LEU A 152 -1.45 1.29 14.87
C LEU A 152 0.07 1.32 15.10
N GLY A 153 0.53 1.18 16.35
CA GLY A 153 1.89 1.46 16.82
C GLY A 153 3.01 1.17 15.83
N SER A 154 3.53 2.24 15.23
CA SER A 154 4.54 2.15 14.17
C SER A 154 5.49 3.33 14.22
N ASP A 155 6.61 3.16 13.53
CA ASP A 155 7.64 4.15 13.26
C ASP A 155 7.31 4.90 11.94
N ALA A 156 6.05 5.34 11.84
CA ALA A 156 5.56 6.15 10.74
C ALA A 156 5.94 7.61 10.95
N LEU A 157 6.49 8.25 9.92
CA LEU A 157 6.90 9.65 9.98
C LEU A 157 5.88 10.59 9.35
N GLY A 158 5.11 10.12 8.36
CA GLY A 158 4.16 10.95 7.61
C GLY A 158 2.69 10.60 7.74
N GLY A 159 2.37 9.46 8.35
CA GLY A 159 1.01 8.96 8.50
C GLY A 159 0.91 7.45 8.32
N ALA A 160 -0.32 6.95 8.31
CA ALA A 160 -0.61 5.53 8.19
C ALA A 160 -1.81 5.30 7.26
N VAL A 161 -1.81 4.15 6.59
CA VAL A 161 -2.95 3.66 5.82
C VAL A 161 -3.38 2.33 6.39
N ASN A 162 -4.59 2.27 6.95
CA ASN A 162 -5.16 1.05 7.52
C ASN A 162 -6.25 0.49 6.62
N ILE A 163 -6.01 -0.70 6.08
CA ILE A 163 -6.94 -1.48 5.27
C ILE A 163 -7.77 -2.31 6.23
N VAL A 164 -9.09 -2.10 6.22
CA VAL A 164 -10.02 -2.88 7.04
C VAL A 164 -10.61 -3.96 6.16
N SER A 165 -10.25 -5.21 6.43
CA SER A 165 -10.74 -6.34 5.65
C SER A 165 -12.24 -6.56 5.85
N SER A 166 -12.88 -7.26 4.92
CA SER A 166 -14.29 -7.58 5.08
C SER A 166 -14.53 -8.47 6.30
N ARG A 167 -15.35 -7.97 7.24
CA ARG A 167 -15.71 -8.67 8.48
C ARG A 167 -17.12 -9.24 8.42
N ASN A 168 -17.65 -9.50 7.23
CA ASN A 168 -18.98 -10.07 7.08
C ASN A 168 -19.08 -11.38 7.88
N ILE A 169 -19.89 -11.33 8.94
CA ILE A 169 -20.26 -12.50 9.73
C ILE A 169 -21.44 -13.14 9.00
N GLY A 170 -21.28 -14.40 8.61
CA GLY A 170 -22.27 -15.13 7.83
C GLY A 170 -21.71 -15.74 6.56
N ASN A 171 -22.60 -16.31 5.75
CA ASN A 171 -22.22 -17.11 4.60
C ASN A 171 -22.23 -16.24 3.34
N TYR A 172 -21.08 -16.06 2.72
CA TYR A 172 -20.98 -15.29 1.49
C TYR A 172 -19.91 -15.83 0.55
N VAL A 173 -20.08 -15.54 -0.73
CA VAL A 173 -19.13 -15.81 -1.81
C VAL A 173 -19.12 -14.59 -2.73
N ASP A 174 -17.97 -13.94 -2.88
CA ASP A 174 -17.70 -12.87 -3.83
C ASP A 174 -16.62 -13.35 -4.80
N VAL A 175 -16.95 -13.48 -6.08
CA VAL A 175 -16.02 -13.88 -7.12
C VAL A 175 -15.97 -12.78 -8.17
N SER A 176 -14.77 -12.39 -8.57
CA SER A 176 -14.60 -11.49 -9.71
C SER A 176 -13.42 -11.89 -10.59
N TYR A 177 -13.58 -11.60 -11.87
CA TYR A 177 -12.57 -11.79 -12.89
C TYR A 177 -12.54 -10.58 -13.81
N SER A 178 -11.36 -10.05 -14.08
CA SER A 178 -11.16 -8.98 -15.05
C SER A 178 -10.12 -9.36 -16.09
N TYR A 179 -10.38 -8.92 -17.32
CA TYR A 179 -9.48 -9.06 -18.47
C TYR A 179 -9.32 -7.71 -19.15
N GLY A 180 -8.14 -7.41 -19.69
CA GLY A 180 -7.94 -6.17 -20.42
C GLY A 180 -6.60 -6.05 -21.13
N SER A 181 -6.29 -4.83 -21.57
CA SER A 181 -5.07 -4.48 -22.27
C SER A 181 -3.81 -5.00 -21.58
N PHE A 182 -2.76 -5.22 -22.38
CA PHE A 182 -1.48 -5.80 -21.95
C PHE A 182 -1.60 -7.22 -21.40
N ASN A 183 -2.57 -7.97 -21.93
CA ASN A 183 -2.91 -9.32 -21.48
C ASN A 183 -3.12 -9.37 -19.96
N THR A 184 -3.82 -8.39 -19.41
CA THR A 184 -3.95 -8.25 -17.97
C THR A 184 -5.11 -9.10 -17.47
N HIS A 185 -4.83 -10.03 -16.57
CA HIS A 185 -5.82 -10.85 -15.89
C HIS A 185 -5.79 -10.55 -14.39
N ARG A 186 -6.95 -10.33 -13.78
CA ARG A 186 -7.06 -10.28 -12.32
C ARG A 186 -8.24 -11.12 -11.86
N THR A 187 -8.00 -11.99 -10.89
CA THR A 187 -9.02 -12.85 -10.29
C THR A 187 -9.07 -12.57 -8.80
N ALA A 188 -10.27 -12.50 -8.22
CA ALA A 188 -10.44 -12.40 -6.77
C ALA A 188 -11.62 -13.27 -6.33
N ILE A 189 -11.41 -14.06 -5.29
CA ILE A 189 -12.40 -14.92 -4.65
C ILE A 189 -12.35 -14.63 -3.16
N ASN A 190 -13.47 -14.20 -2.57
CA ASN A 190 -13.63 -14.07 -1.13
C ASN A 190 -14.82 -14.91 -0.70
N ALA A 191 -14.64 -15.76 0.30
CA ALA A 191 -15.70 -16.55 0.87
C ALA A 191 -15.59 -16.53 2.40
N GLY A 192 -16.73 -16.43 3.06
CA GLY A 192 -16.84 -16.51 4.50
C GLY A 192 -17.94 -17.48 4.88
N MET A 193 -17.71 -18.22 5.95
CA MET A 193 -18.72 -19.05 6.60
C MET A 193 -18.60 -18.84 8.11
N THR A 194 -19.74 -18.68 8.78
CA THR A 194 -19.81 -18.66 10.24
C THR A 194 -20.98 -19.53 10.68
N SER A 195 -20.69 -20.57 11.47
CA SER A 195 -21.72 -21.45 12.03
C SER A 195 -22.42 -20.77 13.21
N LYS A 196 -23.62 -21.27 13.56
CA LYS A 196 -24.33 -20.88 14.79
C LYS A 196 -23.52 -21.18 16.07
N THR A 197 -22.62 -22.17 16.01
CA THR A 197 -21.71 -22.50 17.12
C THR A 197 -20.54 -21.53 17.22
N GLY A 198 -20.44 -20.52 16.36
CA GLY A 198 -19.36 -19.53 16.35
C GLY A 198 -18.07 -20.02 15.69
N PHE A 199 -18.06 -21.20 15.06
CA PHE A 199 -16.94 -21.60 14.21
C PHE A 199 -16.96 -20.75 12.94
N THR A 200 -15.80 -20.26 12.50
CA THR A 200 -15.72 -19.46 11.28
C THR A 200 -14.55 -19.89 10.40
N LEU A 201 -14.78 -19.83 9.09
CA LEU A 201 -13.80 -20.03 8.04
C LEU A 201 -13.87 -18.83 7.10
N GLN A 202 -12.73 -18.24 6.81
CA GLN A 202 -12.57 -17.13 5.86
C GLN A 202 -11.52 -17.52 4.84
N LEU A 203 -11.85 -17.33 3.56
CA LEU A 203 -11.01 -17.65 2.44
C LEU A 203 -10.93 -16.43 1.52
N SER A 204 -9.73 -15.98 1.22
CA SER A 204 -9.49 -14.94 0.21
C SER A 204 -8.40 -15.43 -0.72
N ALA A 205 -8.67 -15.51 -2.02
CA ALA A 205 -7.70 -15.87 -3.03
C ALA A 205 -7.69 -14.79 -4.11
N PHE A 206 -6.50 -14.41 -4.58
CA PHE A 206 -6.38 -13.49 -5.70
C PHE A 206 -5.19 -13.85 -6.59
N GLN A 207 -5.33 -13.50 -7.86
CA GLN A 207 -4.31 -13.72 -8.89
C GLN A 207 -4.23 -12.47 -9.75
N ASN A 208 -3.01 -12.08 -10.11
CA ASN A 208 -2.72 -10.98 -11.01
C ASN A 208 -1.71 -11.45 -12.06
N TYR A 209 -2.00 -11.23 -13.34
CA TYR A 209 -1.08 -11.48 -14.45
C TYR A 209 -1.13 -10.30 -15.42
N SER A 210 0.01 -9.96 -16.00
CA SER A 210 0.09 -9.05 -17.14
C SER A 210 1.39 -9.30 -17.89
N ASP A 211 1.36 -9.18 -19.22
CA ASP A 211 2.58 -9.11 -20.02
C ASP A 211 3.31 -7.77 -19.79
N ASN A 212 2.58 -6.74 -19.31
CA ASN A 212 3.03 -5.35 -19.20
C ASN A 212 3.69 -4.81 -20.49
N ASN A 213 3.29 -5.31 -21.65
CA ASN A 213 3.83 -4.95 -22.97
C ASN A 213 3.25 -3.64 -23.54
N TYR A 214 3.10 -2.62 -22.67
CA TYR A 214 2.60 -1.30 -23.06
C TYR A 214 3.63 -0.48 -23.84
N TRP A 215 3.14 0.58 -24.49
CA TRP A 215 3.99 1.48 -25.27
C TRP A 215 4.73 2.46 -24.39
N VAL A 216 6.00 2.69 -24.71
CA VAL A 216 6.87 3.69 -24.08
C VAL A 216 7.59 4.51 -25.16
N THR A 217 7.87 5.78 -24.87
CA THR A 217 8.60 6.70 -25.75
C THR A 217 9.97 7.02 -25.16
N LEU A 218 11.04 6.54 -25.78
CA LEU A 218 12.40 6.70 -25.27
C LEU A 218 13.04 7.97 -25.83
N ASP A 219 13.59 8.80 -24.93
CA ASP A 219 14.35 10.00 -25.32
C ASP A 219 15.57 9.61 -26.16
N GLU A 220 16.29 8.58 -25.71
CA GLU A 220 17.46 8.01 -26.38
C GLU A 220 17.41 6.49 -26.26
N ALA A 221 17.46 5.80 -27.39
CA ALA A 221 17.59 4.35 -27.51
C ALA A 221 18.80 4.05 -28.38
N SER A 222 19.58 3.03 -28.05
CA SER A 222 20.70 2.58 -28.87
C SER A 222 20.46 1.17 -29.37
N ASP A 223 21.13 0.80 -30.46
CA ASP A 223 21.24 -0.57 -30.94
C ASP A 223 22.63 -1.17 -30.69
N ALA A 224 22.81 -2.42 -31.13
CA ALA A 224 24.06 -3.17 -31.07
C ALA A 224 25.24 -2.48 -31.81
N SER A 225 24.96 -1.66 -32.83
CA SER A 225 25.98 -0.94 -33.59
C SER A 225 26.44 0.35 -32.89
N GLY A 226 25.76 0.74 -31.81
CA GLY A 226 26.00 2.00 -31.10
C GLY A 226 25.30 3.19 -31.74
N GLN A 227 24.43 2.97 -32.73
CA GLN A 227 23.61 4.03 -33.32
C GLN A 227 22.53 4.46 -32.31
N TYR A 228 22.39 5.78 -32.12
CA TYR A 228 21.38 6.35 -31.24
C TYR A 228 20.16 6.84 -32.02
N PHE A 229 18.99 6.48 -31.53
CA PHE A 229 17.69 6.90 -32.02
C PHE A 229 16.99 7.71 -30.95
N ARG A 230 16.44 8.86 -31.34
CA ARG A 230 15.70 9.74 -30.43
C ARG A 230 14.20 9.58 -30.60
N ASN A 231 13.46 9.81 -29.52
CA ASN A 231 11.99 9.85 -29.49
C ASN A 231 11.32 8.60 -30.10
N GLN A 232 11.84 7.42 -29.77
CA GLN A 232 11.34 6.16 -30.34
C GLN A 232 10.20 5.60 -29.50
N ARG A 233 9.07 5.33 -30.13
CA ARG A 233 7.90 4.69 -29.48
C ARG A 233 7.94 3.18 -29.70
N LEU A 234 8.19 2.43 -28.63
CA LEU A 234 8.41 0.98 -28.68
C LEU A 234 7.52 0.26 -27.67
N ARG A 235 7.28 -1.04 -27.88
CA ARG A 235 6.63 -1.89 -26.88
C ARG A 235 7.67 -2.45 -25.91
N ARG A 236 7.29 -2.54 -24.64
CA ARG A 236 8.03 -3.35 -23.65
C ARG A 236 7.94 -4.84 -24.04
N PHE A 237 9.01 -5.60 -23.78
CA PHE A 237 9.18 -6.98 -24.30
C PHE A 237 9.63 -8.00 -23.25
N HIS A 238 9.89 -7.60 -21.99
CA HIS A 238 10.31 -8.48 -20.89
C HIS A 238 9.93 -7.87 -19.54
N ASP A 239 8.63 -7.74 -19.29
CA ASP A 239 8.07 -7.09 -18.10
C ASP A 239 6.90 -7.90 -17.51
N GLN A 240 6.81 -9.19 -17.84
CA GLN A 240 5.73 -10.05 -17.38
C GLN A 240 5.71 -10.12 -15.85
N TYR A 241 4.50 -10.02 -15.30
CA TYR A 241 4.24 -10.19 -13.89
C TYR A 241 3.17 -11.23 -13.67
N HIS A 242 3.39 -12.12 -12.69
CA HIS A 242 2.40 -13.08 -12.23
C HIS A 242 2.47 -13.27 -10.72
N ASN A 243 1.36 -13.08 -10.03
CA ASN A 243 1.24 -13.34 -8.61
C ASN A 243 -0.05 -14.10 -8.31
N GLU A 244 0.04 -15.01 -7.35
CA GLU A 244 -1.10 -15.72 -6.78
C GLU A 244 -0.96 -15.74 -5.26
N THR A 245 -2.04 -15.46 -4.55
CA THR A 245 -2.08 -15.50 -3.09
C THR A 245 -3.38 -16.12 -2.61
N LEU A 246 -3.28 -16.94 -1.58
CA LEU A 246 -4.38 -17.50 -0.81
C LEU A 246 -4.19 -17.17 0.67
N VAL A 247 -5.20 -16.56 1.27
CA VAL A 247 -5.32 -16.30 2.71
C VAL A 247 -6.48 -17.15 3.23
N ALA A 248 -6.16 -18.13 4.06
CA ALA A 248 -7.16 -18.93 4.76
C ALA A 248 -7.09 -18.61 6.26
N LYS A 249 -8.23 -18.32 6.89
CA LYS A 249 -8.34 -18.12 8.35
C LYS A 249 -9.45 -19.00 8.89
N LEU A 250 -9.18 -19.73 9.96
CA LEU A 250 -10.15 -20.59 10.63
C LEU A 250 -10.08 -20.39 12.14
N GLY A 251 -11.20 -20.57 12.82
CA GLY A 251 -11.23 -20.51 14.28
C GLY A 251 -12.62 -20.27 14.83
N VAL A 252 -12.67 -19.53 15.94
CA VAL A 252 -13.91 -19.30 16.69
C VAL A 252 -14.14 -17.82 16.96
N VAL A 253 -15.41 -17.45 17.00
CA VAL A 253 -15.90 -16.13 17.38
C VAL A 253 -16.97 -16.26 18.45
N ASN A 254 -17.19 -15.18 19.21
CA ASN A 254 -18.22 -15.07 20.24
C ASN A 254 -18.13 -16.18 21.32
N LYS A 255 -16.93 -16.45 21.81
CA LYS A 255 -16.68 -17.38 22.93
C LYS A 255 -16.37 -16.61 24.21
N VAL A 256 -16.69 -17.24 25.34
CA VAL A 256 -16.44 -16.65 26.67
C VAL A 256 -14.96 -16.28 26.85
N TYR A 257 -14.04 -17.09 26.33
CA TYR A 257 -12.59 -16.85 26.41
C TYR A 257 -12.00 -16.03 25.24
N ALA A 258 -12.76 -15.83 24.15
CA ALA A 258 -12.30 -15.13 22.95
C ALA A 258 -13.48 -14.60 22.14
N ASP A 259 -13.51 -13.30 21.87
CA ASP A 259 -14.48 -12.75 20.92
C ASP A 259 -14.07 -13.08 19.49
N ARG A 260 -12.76 -13.17 19.25
CA ARG A 260 -12.16 -13.68 18.03
C ARG A 260 -10.88 -14.44 18.36
N LEU A 261 -10.78 -15.68 17.89
CA LEU A 261 -9.53 -16.45 17.90
C LEU A 261 -9.43 -17.15 16.56
N LEU A 262 -8.56 -16.64 15.68
CA LEU A 262 -8.32 -17.18 14.34
C LEU A 262 -6.87 -17.58 14.17
N LEU A 263 -6.68 -18.77 13.62
CA LEU A 263 -5.42 -19.21 13.03
C LEU A 263 -5.53 -19.01 11.53
N GLY A 264 -4.54 -18.33 10.96
CA GLY A 264 -4.48 -18.05 9.54
C GLY A 264 -3.23 -18.60 8.89
N MET A 265 -3.32 -18.87 7.59
CA MET A 265 -2.19 -19.17 6.73
C MET A 265 -2.32 -18.31 5.48
N THR A 266 -1.27 -17.56 5.17
CA THR A 266 -1.12 -16.90 3.87
C THR A 266 -0.08 -17.66 3.07
N VAL A 267 -0.48 -18.18 1.91
CA VAL A 267 0.41 -18.82 0.95
C VAL A 267 0.37 -18.05 -0.36
N GLY A 268 1.50 -17.94 -1.04
CA GLY A 268 1.52 -17.25 -2.33
C GLY A 268 2.78 -17.53 -3.13
N GLN A 269 2.73 -17.14 -4.40
CA GLN A 269 3.84 -17.22 -5.33
C GLN A 269 3.90 -15.96 -6.19
N ASN A 270 5.11 -15.64 -6.65
CA ASN A 270 5.39 -14.46 -7.45
C ASN A 270 6.44 -14.78 -8.52
N TYR A 271 6.19 -14.32 -9.74
CA TYR A 271 7.12 -14.25 -10.86
C TYR A 271 7.11 -12.82 -11.40
N LYS A 272 8.30 -12.24 -11.53
CA LYS A 272 8.45 -10.87 -12.04
C LYS A 272 9.68 -10.77 -12.93
N GLU A 273 9.49 -10.38 -14.17
CA GLU A 273 10.56 -9.97 -15.06
C GLU A 273 11.00 -8.55 -14.74
N MET A 274 12.29 -8.27 -14.96
CA MET A 274 12.90 -6.99 -14.67
C MET A 274 13.40 -6.38 -15.97
N GLN A 275 12.59 -5.60 -16.68
CA GLN A 275 13.04 -5.03 -17.96
C GLN A 275 14.06 -3.90 -17.81
N THR A 276 14.03 -3.17 -16.69
CA THR A 276 14.82 -1.94 -16.51
C THR A 276 15.36 -1.79 -15.09
N GLY A 277 16.42 -1.00 -14.96
CA GLY A 277 16.94 -0.57 -13.65
C GLY A 277 16.08 0.53 -13.02
N ALA A 278 16.70 1.32 -12.14
CA ALA A 278 16.06 2.51 -11.55
C ALA A 278 15.54 3.53 -12.59
N ARG A 279 16.11 3.54 -13.80
CA ARG A 279 15.68 4.32 -14.97
C ARG A 279 15.70 3.45 -16.22
N MET A 280 14.98 3.86 -17.27
CA MET A 280 14.95 3.19 -18.59
C MET A 280 16.24 3.33 -19.41
N VAL A 281 17.37 3.66 -18.78
CA VAL A 281 18.70 3.76 -19.40
C VAL A 281 19.41 2.40 -19.49
N SER A 282 19.01 1.45 -18.64
CA SER A 282 19.47 0.06 -18.66
C SER A 282 18.30 -0.83 -19.02
N VAL A 283 18.54 -1.79 -19.91
CA VAL A 283 17.54 -2.74 -20.42
C VAL A 283 18.03 -4.15 -20.15
N PHE A 284 17.12 -4.99 -19.70
CA PHE A 284 17.35 -6.41 -19.50
C PHE A 284 16.23 -7.22 -20.18
N GLY A 285 16.54 -8.44 -20.57
CA GLY A 285 15.65 -9.30 -21.37
C GLY A 285 15.51 -10.74 -20.88
N ASP A 286 16.21 -11.14 -19.82
CA ASP A 286 16.02 -12.43 -19.14
C ASP A 286 16.13 -12.32 -17.60
N TRP A 287 16.62 -11.22 -17.04
CA TRP A 287 16.63 -11.03 -15.59
C TRP A 287 15.20 -11.09 -15.00
N HIS A 288 14.99 -12.02 -14.08
CA HIS A 288 13.71 -12.20 -13.41
C HIS A 288 13.85 -12.68 -11.95
N ARG A 289 12.77 -12.50 -11.18
CA ARG A 289 12.62 -12.97 -9.81
C ARG A 289 11.51 -14.00 -9.70
N ARG A 290 11.74 -15.01 -8.85
CA ARG A 290 10.71 -15.94 -8.37
C ARG A 290 10.66 -15.91 -6.85
N GLY A 291 9.47 -16.03 -6.29
CA GLY A 291 9.30 -16.07 -4.84
C GLY A 291 8.10 -16.89 -4.42
N ASN A 292 8.17 -17.45 -3.22
CA ASN A 292 7.02 -17.99 -2.53
C ASN A 292 6.82 -17.31 -1.17
N LEU A 293 5.60 -17.36 -0.68
CA LEU A 293 5.18 -16.83 0.61
C LEU A 293 4.55 -17.99 1.39
N LEU A 294 5.00 -18.18 2.62
CA LEU A 294 4.39 -19.10 3.59
C LEU A 294 4.38 -18.40 4.94
N MET A 295 3.21 -17.96 5.37
CA MET A 295 3.09 -17.08 6.52
C MET A 295 1.91 -17.48 7.40
N PRO A 296 2.13 -18.31 8.44
CA PRO A 296 1.14 -18.50 9.48
C PRO A 296 0.89 -17.20 10.24
N SER A 297 -0.34 -17.08 10.75
CA SER A 297 -0.78 -15.94 11.53
C SER A 297 -1.73 -16.34 12.64
N LEU A 298 -1.75 -15.55 13.70
CA LEU A 298 -2.65 -15.65 14.84
C LEU A 298 -3.35 -14.30 15.01
N SER A 299 -4.66 -14.32 15.21
CA SER A 299 -5.44 -13.15 15.59
C SER A 299 -6.32 -13.50 16.78
N TYR A 300 -6.07 -12.84 17.90
CA TYR A 300 -6.82 -12.98 19.14
C TYR A 300 -7.38 -11.63 19.56
N GLN A 301 -8.65 -11.61 19.93
CA GLN A 301 -9.33 -10.45 20.49
C GLN A 301 -10.25 -10.91 21.61
N LYS A 302 -10.16 -10.22 22.75
CA LYS A 302 -11.09 -10.38 23.85
C LYS A 302 -11.38 -9.04 24.52
N LYS A 303 -12.66 -8.70 24.58
CA LYS A 303 -13.20 -7.59 25.35
C LYS A 303 -13.48 -8.02 26.78
N ASP A 304 -13.40 -7.06 27.69
CA ASP A 304 -13.64 -7.25 29.11
C ASP A 304 -12.85 -8.45 29.70
N LEU A 305 -11.59 -8.59 29.27
CA LEU A 305 -10.71 -9.65 29.72
C LEU A 305 -10.32 -9.41 31.17
N LEU A 306 -10.71 -10.30 32.09
CA LEU A 306 -10.47 -10.23 33.54
C LEU A 306 -11.16 -9.07 34.28
N LEU A 307 -11.33 -7.91 33.64
CA LEU A 307 -11.91 -6.69 34.18
C LEU A 307 -12.81 -6.05 33.12
N GLU A 308 -13.94 -5.49 33.55
CA GLU A 308 -14.81 -4.70 32.68
C GLU A 308 -14.05 -3.49 32.11
N GLY A 309 -14.21 -3.25 30.80
CA GLY A 309 -13.52 -2.21 30.05
C GLY A 309 -12.10 -2.57 29.59
N LEU A 310 -11.55 -3.74 29.96
CA LEU A 310 -10.21 -4.18 29.53
C LEU A 310 -10.27 -5.00 28.23
N ASP A 311 -10.01 -4.35 27.09
CA ASP A 311 -9.96 -5.00 25.79
C ASP A 311 -8.51 -5.35 25.40
N VAL A 312 -8.27 -6.61 25.05
CA VAL A 312 -6.97 -7.11 24.60
C VAL A 312 -7.06 -7.62 23.17
N THR A 313 -6.12 -7.17 22.33
CA THR A 313 -5.93 -7.65 20.95
C THR A 313 -4.48 -8.08 20.76
N LEU A 314 -4.28 -9.27 20.22
CA LEU A 314 -2.97 -9.82 19.86
C LEU A 314 -3.02 -10.30 18.41
N ASN A 315 -2.11 -9.81 17.58
CA ASN A 315 -1.86 -10.33 16.25
C ASN A 315 -0.41 -10.75 16.13
N ALA A 316 -0.15 -11.91 15.53
CA ALA A 316 1.19 -12.38 15.26
C ALA A 316 1.28 -13.03 13.88
N ASN A 317 2.42 -12.89 13.20
CA ASN A 317 2.72 -13.61 11.98
C ASN A 317 4.23 -13.85 11.85
N TYR A 318 4.59 -14.83 11.02
CA TYR A 318 5.97 -15.12 10.71
C TYR A 318 6.09 -15.60 9.26
N ASN A 319 7.01 -15.03 8.48
CA ASN A 319 7.23 -15.37 7.07
C ASN A 319 8.39 -16.36 6.93
N PHE A 320 8.11 -17.52 6.30
CA PHE A 320 9.08 -18.56 5.96
C PHE A 320 9.40 -18.63 4.46
N GLY A 321 8.91 -17.68 3.67
CA GLY A 321 9.07 -17.64 2.23
C GLY A 321 10.52 -17.53 1.76
N GLU A 322 10.75 -17.96 0.52
CA GLU A 322 12.02 -17.94 -0.19
C GLU A 322 11.86 -17.17 -1.50
N GLU A 323 12.87 -16.40 -1.84
CA GLU A 323 12.97 -15.67 -3.10
C GLU A 323 14.26 -16.04 -3.83
N ARG A 324 14.23 -15.91 -5.16
CA ARG A 324 15.34 -16.17 -6.07
C ARG A 324 15.43 -15.06 -7.10
N SER A 325 16.57 -14.40 -7.17
CA SER A 325 16.93 -13.51 -8.27
C SER A 325 17.80 -14.28 -9.26
N ILE A 326 17.38 -14.27 -10.53
CA ILE A 326 17.95 -15.09 -11.60
C ILE A 326 18.45 -14.16 -12.70
N ASP A 327 19.76 -13.96 -12.74
CA ASP A 327 20.47 -13.16 -13.74
C ASP A 327 21.65 -13.99 -14.26
N THR A 328 21.40 -14.93 -15.16
CA THR A 328 22.41 -15.94 -15.57
C THR A 328 22.85 -15.83 -17.03
N VAL A 329 22.26 -14.93 -17.81
CA VAL A 329 22.47 -14.83 -19.25
C VAL A 329 23.47 -13.73 -19.56
N ALA A 330 24.52 -14.07 -20.31
CA ALA A 330 25.62 -13.16 -20.68
C ALA A 330 25.31 -12.30 -21.92
N LEU A 331 24.05 -11.87 -22.07
CA LEU A 331 23.59 -11.03 -23.17
C LEU A 331 23.45 -9.57 -22.71
N ARG A 332 23.70 -8.65 -23.63
CA ARG A 332 23.35 -7.25 -23.50
C ARG A 332 22.15 -6.96 -24.38
N TYR A 333 21.06 -6.53 -23.75
CA TYR A 333 19.84 -6.15 -24.45
C TYR A 333 19.85 -4.67 -24.79
N TYR A 334 19.14 -4.37 -25.88
CA TYR A 334 18.91 -3.03 -26.38
C TYR A 334 17.39 -2.82 -26.50
N TRP A 335 16.93 -1.57 -26.34
CA TRP A 335 15.53 -1.25 -26.61
C TRP A 335 15.19 -1.47 -28.08
N ILE A 336 16.16 -1.25 -28.97
CA ILE A 336 16.05 -1.40 -30.41
C ILE A 336 17.16 -2.34 -30.86
N GLY A 337 16.82 -3.34 -31.67
CA GLY A 337 17.78 -4.28 -32.24
C GLY A 337 17.98 -5.53 -31.39
N GLU A 338 18.78 -6.44 -31.95
CA GLU A 338 19.04 -7.75 -31.37
C GLU A 338 20.03 -7.67 -30.20
N PRO A 339 19.91 -8.55 -29.19
CA PRO A 339 20.87 -8.62 -28.10
C PRO A 339 22.24 -9.05 -28.59
N THR A 340 23.30 -8.57 -27.94
CA THR A 340 24.69 -8.95 -28.25
C THR A 340 25.30 -9.73 -27.10
N GLU A 341 26.11 -10.74 -27.40
CA GLU A 341 26.92 -11.40 -26.38
C GLU A 341 27.95 -10.44 -25.79
N THR A 342 28.04 -10.42 -24.46
CA THR A 342 28.97 -9.52 -23.75
C THR A 342 30.40 -10.05 -23.70
N GLY A 343 30.61 -11.34 -24.04
CA GLY A 343 31.90 -12.03 -23.93
C GLY A 343 32.44 -12.16 -22.50
N ARG A 344 31.71 -11.67 -21.48
CA ARG A 344 32.04 -11.79 -20.06
C ARG A 344 31.19 -12.93 -19.48
N GLY A 345 31.81 -13.85 -18.75
CA GLY A 345 31.04 -14.78 -17.92
C GLY A 345 30.28 -14.01 -16.84
N GLY A 346 28.97 -14.23 -16.71
CA GLY A 346 28.10 -13.48 -15.80
C GLY A 346 26.82 -12.99 -16.50
N GLY A 347 25.79 -12.70 -15.70
CA GLY A 347 24.48 -12.25 -16.17
C GLY A 347 24.47 -10.85 -16.78
N GLU A 348 23.29 -10.38 -17.15
CA GLU A 348 23.04 -9.11 -17.83
C GLU A 348 23.44 -7.89 -16.99
N ARG A 349 23.55 -8.07 -15.66
CA ARG A 349 24.00 -7.04 -14.74
C ARG A 349 25.22 -7.45 -13.93
N ASP A 350 24.99 -8.24 -12.88
CA ASP A 350 26.00 -8.62 -11.89
C ASP A 350 26.26 -10.14 -11.94
N GLY A 351 25.35 -10.91 -12.56
CA GLY A 351 25.45 -12.36 -12.66
C GLY A 351 25.18 -13.09 -11.35
N GLY A 352 24.10 -13.86 -11.30
CA GLY A 352 23.84 -14.70 -10.14
C GLY A 352 22.57 -15.51 -10.20
N LEU A 353 22.61 -16.63 -9.50
CA LEU A 353 21.44 -17.41 -9.11
C LEU A 353 21.33 -17.32 -7.59
N TYR A 354 20.87 -16.17 -7.11
CA TYR A 354 20.87 -15.87 -5.68
C TYR A 354 19.54 -16.27 -5.06
N ARG A 355 19.60 -17.23 -4.13
CA ARG A 355 18.46 -17.73 -3.36
C ARG A 355 18.55 -17.19 -1.94
N TYR A 356 17.48 -16.59 -1.45
CA TYR A 356 17.45 -16.01 -0.10
C TYR A 356 16.10 -16.15 0.59
N ARG A 357 16.12 -16.10 1.92
CA ARG A 357 14.95 -16.13 2.80
C ARG A 357 15.01 -14.93 3.72
N ASN A 358 13.93 -14.16 3.77
CA ASN A 358 13.73 -13.07 4.71
C ASN A 358 12.83 -13.58 5.82
N ASN A 359 13.44 -14.11 6.89
CA ASN A 359 12.67 -14.63 8.02
C ASN A 359 12.16 -13.44 8.84
N ASN A 360 10.91 -13.06 8.60
CA ASN A 360 10.31 -11.87 9.17
C ASN A 360 9.24 -12.27 10.19
N GLY A 361 9.37 -11.83 11.43
CA GLY A 361 8.37 -12.06 12.47
C GLY A 361 7.77 -10.75 12.95
N LEU A 362 6.45 -10.71 13.14
CA LEU A 362 5.73 -9.54 13.63
C LEU A 362 4.76 -9.97 14.73
N ALA A 363 4.80 -9.28 15.86
CA ALA A 363 3.82 -9.41 16.93
C ALA A 363 3.32 -8.02 17.35
N THR A 364 2.01 -7.86 17.42
CA THR A 364 1.33 -6.62 17.81
C THR A 364 0.36 -6.93 18.93
N THR A 365 0.57 -6.30 20.07
CA THR A 365 -0.30 -6.41 21.25
C THR A 365 -0.88 -5.04 21.56
N THR A 366 -2.20 -4.94 21.68
CA THR A 366 -2.90 -3.73 22.11
C THR A 366 -3.77 -4.05 23.31
N VAL A 367 -3.65 -3.24 24.35
CA VAL A 367 -4.48 -3.30 25.55
C VAL A 367 -5.16 -1.94 25.70
N ASN A 368 -6.49 -1.93 25.63
CA ASN A 368 -7.29 -0.75 25.89
C ASN A 368 -8.02 -0.94 27.21
N TYR A 369 -7.96 0.06 28.08
CA TYR A 369 -8.72 0.08 29.32
C TYR A 369 -9.66 1.28 29.32
N ARG A 370 -10.96 1.01 29.27
CA ARG A 370 -12.02 2.02 29.33
C ARG A 370 -12.35 2.30 30.80
N ILE A 371 -11.96 3.48 31.28
CA ILE A 371 -12.22 3.91 32.66
C ILE A 371 -13.71 4.28 32.82
N ASN A 372 -14.27 4.95 31.81
CA ASN A 372 -15.69 5.27 31.67
C ASN A 372 -16.00 5.56 30.20
N GLU A 373 -17.24 5.95 29.89
CA GLU A 373 -17.69 6.22 28.51
C GLU A 373 -16.87 7.30 27.77
N ASN A 374 -16.19 8.19 28.50
CA ASN A 374 -15.42 9.30 27.93
C ASN A 374 -13.90 9.09 28.01
N GLN A 375 -13.41 8.06 28.71
CA GLN A 375 -11.99 7.93 29.05
C GLN A 375 -11.44 6.55 28.72
N GLN A 376 -10.33 6.54 27.98
CA GLN A 376 -9.63 5.32 27.61
C GLN A 376 -8.11 5.49 27.74
N ILE A 377 -7.46 4.49 28.33
CA ILE A 377 -6.00 4.31 28.28
C ILE A 377 -5.69 3.22 27.26
N THR A 378 -4.69 3.44 26.42
CA THR A 378 -4.21 2.45 25.45
C THR A 378 -2.72 2.20 25.65
N LEU A 379 -2.35 0.93 25.77
CA LEU A 379 -0.99 0.43 25.66
C LEU A 379 -0.87 -0.39 24.39
N ASN A 380 0.18 -0.16 23.61
CA ASN A 380 0.44 -0.88 22.39
C ASN A 380 1.92 -1.29 22.31
N ASN A 381 2.19 -2.50 21.86
CA ASN A 381 3.53 -2.96 21.57
C ASN A 381 3.60 -3.62 20.20
N VAL A 382 4.56 -3.19 19.38
CA VAL A 382 4.87 -3.80 18.08
C VAL A 382 6.32 -4.26 18.08
N PHE A 383 6.49 -5.57 17.98
CA PHE A 383 7.78 -6.23 17.87
C PHE A 383 7.96 -6.80 16.47
N ASN A 384 9.09 -6.48 15.84
CA ASN A 384 9.45 -6.94 14.50
C ASN A 384 10.87 -7.51 14.51
N THR A 385 11.06 -8.65 13.86
CA THR A 385 12.37 -9.28 13.65
C THR A 385 12.57 -9.61 12.18
N PHE A 386 13.81 -9.45 11.71
CA PHE A 386 14.26 -9.72 10.35
C PHE A 386 15.59 -10.47 10.40
N ASP A 387 15.70 -11.58 9.67
CA ASP A 387 16.95 -12.31 9.44
C ASP A 387 17.01 -12.79 7.98
N ARG A 388 17.85 -12.16 7.17
CA ARG A 388 18.11 -12.58 5.78
C ARG A 388 19.27 -13.56 5.71
N LYS A 389 18.98 -14.74 5.17
CA LYS A 389 19.97 -15.75 4.81
C LYS A 389 19.86 -16.05 3.33
N GLY A 390 20.98 -16.19 2.64
CA GLY A 390 20.95 -16.57 1.23
C GLY A 390 22.31 -16.99 0.72
N GLU A 391 22.30 -17.68 -0.40
CA GLU A 391 23.48 -18.22 -1.06
C GLU A 391 23.35 -18.02 -2.57
N ASN A 392 24.47 -17.85 -3.26
CA ASN A 392 24.49 -17.83 -4.73
C ASN A 392 24.91 -19.21 -5.21
N GLU A 393 24.00 -19.91 -5.86
CA GLU A 393 24.23 -21.29 -6.31
C GLU A 393 25.35 -21.37 -7.37
N LEU A 394 25.61 -20.28 -8.11
CA LEU A 394 26.74 -20.20 -9.06
C LEU A 394 28.08 -19.89 -8.39
N ASN A 395 28.07 -19.27 -7.20
CA ASN A 395 29.27 -18.83 -6.49
C ASN A 395 29.06 -18.95 -4.96
N PRO A 396 28.93 -20.16 -4.41
CA PRO A 396 28.51 -20.37 -3.02
C PRO A 396 29.53 -19.88 -1.99
N ASN A 397 30.81 -19.83 -2.35
CA ASN A 397 31.90 -19.46 -1.45
C ASN A 397 32.17 -17.95 -1.37
N GLN A 398 31.33 -17.10 -1.98
CA GLN A 398 31.53 -15.65 -1.91
C GLN A 398 31.21 -15.12 -0.50
N ALA A 399 32.23 -14.56 0.18
CA ALA A 399 32.13 -14.04 1.54
C ALA A 399 30.97 -13.05 1.74
N ARG A 400 30.64 -12.23 0.73
CA ARG A 400 29.52 -11.26 0.77
C ARG A 400 28.14 -11.86 1.08
N TYR A 401 27.96 -13.16 0.86
CA TYR A 401 26.69 -13.85 1.13
C TYR A 401 26.62 -14.45 2.53
N ASN A 402 27.76 -14.65 3.20
CA ASN A 402 27.85 -15.20 4.55
C ASN A 402 27.74 -14.12 5.64
N VAL A 403 27.64 -12.85 5.24
CA VAL A 403 27.47 -11.71 6.14
C VAL A 403 26.07 -11.73 6.78
N PRO A 404 25.95 -11.62 8.12
CA PRO A 404 24.66 -11.55 8.79
C PRO A 404 23.90 -10.28 8.37
N LYS A 405 22.58 -10.41 8.24
CA LYS A 405 21.67 -9.30 7.89
C LYS A 405 20.47 -9.38 8.81
N LYS A 406 20.62 -8.87 10.04
CA LYS A 406 19.64 -9.07 11.12
C LYS A 406 19.21 -7.76 11.75
N THR A 407 17.91 -7.55 11.86
CA THR A 407 17.35 -6.37 12.53
C THR A 407 16.21 -6.78 13.46
N ASN A 408 16.19 -6.19 14.65
CA ASN A 408 15.07 -6.26 15.59
C ASN A 408 14.57 -4.85 15.89
N LYS A 409 13.26 -4.65 15.84
CA LYS A 409 12.58 -3.40 16.20
C LYS A 409 11.55 -3.68 17.29
N ASN A 410 11.48 -2.80 18.28
CA ASN A 410 10.43 -2.81 19.30
C ASN A 410 9.90 -1.39 19.47
N ILE A 411 8.59 -1.22 19.35
CA ILE A 411 7.89 0.05 19.49
C ILE A 411 6.86 -0.11 20.60
N LEU A 412 7.04 0.62 21.69
CA LEU A 412 6.12 0.63 22.83
C LEU A 412 5.40 1.97 22.87
N GLY A 413 4.07 1.96 22.75
CA GLY A 413 3.21 3.13 22.79
C GLY A 413 2.31 3.12 24.03
N ALA A 414 2.11 4.28 24.62
CA ALA A 414 1.14 4.51 25.68
C ALA A 414 0.40 5.82 25.42
N GLY A 415 -0.88 5.86 25.73
CA GLY A 415 -1.59 7.14 25.75
C GLY A 415 -3.01 7.06 26.24
N TYR A 416 -3.62 8.23 26.22
CA TYR A 416 -4.86 8.54 26.88
C TYR A 416 -5.77 9.29 25.91
N ILE A 417 -7.04 8.92 25.90
CA ILE A 417 -8.09 9.54 25.10
C ILE A 417 -9.16 10.03 26.06
N TYR A 418 -9.57 11.28 25.87
CA TYR A 418 -10.77 11.85 26.48
C TYR A 418 -11.72 12.30 25.36
N ASP A 419 -12.89 11.67 25.29
CA ASP A 419 -13.86 11.84 24.21
C ASP A 419 -15.21 12.28 24.75
N VAL A 420 -15.67 13.48 24.37
CA VAL A 420 -17.02 13.96 24.64
C VAL A 420 -17.76 14.04 23.33
N ALA A 421 -18.60 13.03 23.09
CA ALA A 421 -19.34 12.86 21.86
C ALA A 421 -19.95 14.18 21.36
N ASP A 422 -19.68 14.48 20.09
CA ASP A 422 -20.19 15.65 19.35
C ASP A 422 -19.84 17.03 19.92
N LYS A 423 -18.91 17.11 20.88
CA LYS A 423 -18.37 18.39 21.39
C LYS A 423 -16.88 18.52 21.14
N TRP A 424 -16.08 17.63 21.73
CA TRP A 424 -14.64 17.65 21.58
C TRP A 424 -14.01 16.31 21.97
N ASN A 425 -12.85 16.02 21.40
CA ASN A 425 -12.06 14.83 21.70
C ASN A 425 -10.58 15.22 21.71
N ILE A 426 -9.82 14.70 22.68
CA ILE A 426 -8.38 14.84 22.74
C ILE A 426 -7.73 13.47 22.95
N SER A 427 -6.59 13.27 22.31
CA SER A 427 -5.68 12.16 22.53
C SER A 427 -4.28 12.71 22.83
N VAL A 428 -3.62 12.15 23.85
CA VAL A 428 -2.23 12.46 24.21
C VAL A 428 -1.46 11.16 24.35
N PHE A 429 -0.26 11.08 23.80
CA PHE A 429 0.48 9.83 23.74
C PHE A 429 2.01 10.00 23.70
N GLY A 430 2.71 8.93 24.10
CA GLY A 430 4.15 8.76 24.01
C GLY A 430 4.50 7.41 23.37
N LYS A 431 5.62 7.36 22.66
CA LYS A 431 6.15 6.17 21.98
C LYS A 431 7.64 6.03 22.24
N PHE A 432 8.09 4.84 22.63
CA PHE A 432 9.48 4.48 22.76
C PHE A 432 9.87 3.52 21.63
N TYR A 433 10.95 3.84 20.94
CA TYR A 433 11.44 3.11 19.78
C TYR A 433 12.81 2.52 20.09
N HIS A 434 12.95 1.23 19.88
CA HIS A 434 14.22 0.51 19.97
C HIS A 434 14.49 -0.22 18.66
N GLN A 435 15.69 -0.07 18.11
CA GLN A 435 16.17 -0.88 17.00
C GLN A 435 17.58 -1.38 17.27
N THR A 436 17.83 -2.65 16.93
CA THR A 436 19.18 -3.21 16.83
C THR A 436 19.38 -3.78 15.43
N ALA A 437 20.46 -3.38 14.76
CA ALA A 437 20.85 -3.85 13.43
C ALA A 437 22.27 -4.44 13.46
N ILE A 438 22.43 -5.63 12.88
CA ILE A 438 23.68 -6.40 12.89
C ILE A 438 24.06 -6.74 11.45
N THR A 439 25.34 -6.54 11.12
CA THR A 439 25.96 -7.01 9.88
C THR A 439 27.45 -7.18 10.04
N ASP A 440 28.17 -7.61 9.00
CA ASP A 440 29.63 -7.53 8.97
C ASP A 440 30.05 -6.38 8.07
N THR A 441 30.99 -5.58 8.55
CA THR A 441 31.64 -4.53 7.76
C THR A 441 33.02 -4.96 7.34
N LEU A 442 33.40 -4.60 6.12
CA LEU A 442 34.73 -4.83 5.59
C LEU A 442 35.72 -3.87 6.26
N GLY A 443 36.66 -4.43 7.02
CA GLY A 443 37.85 -3.74 7.51
C GLY A 443 39.03 -4.03 6.60
N THR A 444 40.01 -3.13 6.56
CA THR A 444 41.28 -3.36 5.86
C THR A 444 42.40 -3.26 6.88
N ASP A 445 43.23 -4.29 6.95
CA ASP A 445 44.44 -4.27 7.77
C ASP A 445 45.34 -3.11 7.29
N PRO A 446 45.70 -2.15 8.17
CA PRO A 446 46.46 -0.98 7.75
C PRO A 446 47.87 -1.32 7.24
N VAL A 447 48.44 -2.46 7.66
CA VAL A 447 49.79 -2.94 7.33
C VAL A 447 49.75 -3.90 6.15
N THR A 448 48.97 -4.98 6.24
CA THR A 448 48.95 -6.03 5.19
C THR A 448 48.04 -5.70 4.02
N LYS A 449 47.19 -4.66 4.16
CA LYS A 449 46.12 -4.29 3.21
C LYS A 449 45.13 -5.43 2.94
N GLN A 450 45.13 -6.49 3.74
CA GLN A 450 44.15 -7.56 3.63
C GLN A 450 42.80 -7.12 4.17
N GLU A 451 41.74 -7.48 3.47
CA GLU A 451 40.37 -7.22 3.91
C GLU A 451 39.89 -8.33 4.84
N PHE A 452 39.25 -7.95 5.95
CA PHE A 452 38.61 -8.87 6.88
C PHE A 452 37.20 -8.39 7.23
N TYR A 453 36.31 -9.32 7.53
CA TYR A 453 34.95 -9.01 7.96
C TYR A 453 34.90 -8.91 9.48
N GLN A 454 34.34 -7.82 10.00
CA GLN A 454 34.13 -7.61 11.44
C GLN A 454 32.63 -7.42 11.71
N GLU A 455 32.09 -8.14 12.70
CA GLU A 455 30.70 -7.93 13.15
C GLU A 455 30.52 -6.48 13.62
N ALA A 456 29.60 -5.78 12.98
CA ALA A 456 29.11 -4.47 13.32
C ALA A 456 27.70 -4.58 13.92
N ARG A 457 27.52 -3.99 15.09
CA ARG A 457 26.24 -3.91 15.80
C ARG A 457 25.91 -2.45 16.09
N LYS A 458 24.70 -2.04 15.74
CA LYS A 458 24.20 -0.67 15.95
C LYS A 458 22.86 -0.75 16.63
N SER A 459 22.75 -0.12 17.80
CA SER A 459 21.52 -0.04 18.58
C SER A 459 21.11 1.40 18.79
N HIS A 460 19.81 1.65 18.71
CA HIS A 460 19.21 2.97 18.75
C HIS A 460 18.01 2.97 19.69
N ASN A 461 17.90 4.03 20.49
CA ASN A 461 16.76 4.29 21.36
C ASN A 461 16.26 5.71 21.10
N TYR A 462 14.97 5.86 20.86
CA TYR A 462 14.35 7.17 20.61
C TYR A 462 13.01 7.28 21.32
N PHE A 463 12.63 8.51 21.65
CA PHE A 463 11.33 8.84 22.24
C PHE A 463 10.57 9.81 21.34
N GLY A 464 9.33 9.45 21.06
CA GLY A 464 8.35 10.29 20.36
C GLY A 464 7.14 10.56 21.25
N TYR A 465 6.41 11.62 20.94
CA TYR A 465 5.21 12.01 21.68
C TYR A 465 4.33 12.88 20.79
N GLY A 466 3.05 12.96 21.13
CA GLY A 466 2.13 13.76 20.35
C GLY A 466 0.77 13.94 21.01
N THR A 467 -0.04 14.75 20.36
CA THR A 467 -1.43 14.99 20.70
C THR A 467 -2.26 15.24 19.45
N ALA A 468 -3.52 14.83 19.48
CA ALA A 468 -4.51 15.15 18.47
C ALA A 468 -5.79 15.59 19.18
N ALA A 469 -6.42 16.66 18.71
CA ALA A 469 -7.64 17.19 19.26
C ALA A 469 -8.62 17.58 18.14
N THR A 470 -9.90 17.41 18.41
CA THR A 470 -10.98 17.94 17.58
C THR A 470 -11.98 18.71 18.41
N TYR A 471 -12.56 19.75 17.82
CA TYR A 471 -13.61 20.56 18.39
C TYR A 471 -14.73 20.77 17.36
N PHE A 472 -15.98 20.57 17.77
CA PHE A 472 -17.14 20.79 16.92
C PHE A 472 -17.77 22.14 17.29
N LEU A 473 -17.61 23.17 16.45
CA LEU A 473 -18.29 24.46 16.66
C LEU A 473 -19.81 24.30 16.58
N ASN A 474 -20.24 23.39 15.71
CA ASN A 474 -21.61 22.89 15.60
C ASN A 474 -21.54 21.49 14.95
N PRO A 475 -22.64 20.73 14.86
CA PRO A 475 -22.62 19.37 14.30
C PRO A 475 -22.12 19.25 12.85
N LYS A 476 -22.11 20.37 12.12
CA LYS A 476 -21.74 20.50 10.70
C LYS A 476 -20.29 20.94 10.50
N LEU A 477 -19.66 21.62 11.46
CA LEU A 477 -18.33 22.20 11.36
C LEU A 477 -17.38 21.61 12.42
N GLN A 478 -16.37 20.90 11.94
CA GLN A 478 -15.34 20.27 12.75
C GLN A 478 -13.98 20.94 12.49
N LEU A 479 -13.29 21.29 13.56
CA LEU A 479 -11.89 21.71 13.54
C LEU A 479 -11.01 20.63 14.17
N LYS A 480 -9.87 20.35 13.57
CA LYS A 480 -8.89 19.37 14.02
C LYS A 480 -7.52 19.99 14.13
N GLY A 481 -6.80 19.69 15.20
CA GLY A 481 -5.41 20.09 15.40
C GLY A 481 -4.60 18.90 15.90
N SER A 482 -3.40 18.71 15.39
CA SER A 482 -2.53 17.64 15.85
C SER A 482 -1.05 18.01 15.73
N TYR A 483 -0.25 17.45 16.65
CA TYR A 483 1.19 17.55 16.66
C TYR A 483 1.81 16.23 17.09
N GLU A 484 2.87 15.79 16.40
CA GLU A 484 3.64 14.61 16.80
C GLU A 484 5.13 14.84 16.52
N LYS A 485 5.98 14.48 17.49
CA LYS A 485 7.38 14.17 17.25
C LYS A 485 7.48 12.68 16.92
N SER A 486 7.55 12.36 15.64
CA SER A 486 7.60 10.99 15.12
C SER A 486 9.03 10.53 14.85
N ILE A 487 9.28 9.23 14.98
CA ILE A 487 10.57 8.61 14.66
C ILE A 487 10.33 7.56 13.58
N ARG A 488 11.22 7.52 12.58
CA ARG A 488 11.27 6.43 11.60
C ARG A 488 12.59 5.69 11.70
N LEU A 489 12.51 4.38 11.90
CA LEU A 489 13.68 3.51 11.98
C LEU A 489 14.01 3.01 10.56
N PRO A 490 15.29 2.97 10.14
CA PRO A 490 15.67 2.44 8.83
C PRO A 490 15.11 1.04 8.59
N GLU A 491 14.66 0.77 7.37
CA GLU A 491 14.15 -0.55 6.99
C GLU A 491 15.28 -1.54 6.69
N SER A 492 14.97 -2.83 6.82
CA SER A 492 15.94 -3.90 6.55
C SER A 492 16.51 -3.84 5.13
N ASP A 493 15.69 -3.51 4.13
CA ASP A 493 16.17 -3.34 2.75
C ASP A 493 16.98 -2.06 2.54
N GLU A 494 16.78 -1.02 3.35
CA GLU A 494 17.62 0.18 3.30
C GLU A 494 18.99 -0.05 3.95
N LEU A 495 19.04 -0.90 4.98
CA LEU A 495 20.28 -1.27 5.66
C LEU A 495 21.08 -2.30 4.86
N TYR A 496 20.41 -3.28 4.24
CA TYR A 496 21.04 -4.47 3.64
C TYR A 496 20.83 -4.62 2.13
N GLY A 497 20.10 -3.72 1.49
CA GLY A 497 19.73 -3.77 0.06
C GLY A 497 18.52 -4.66 -0.20
N ASP A 498 17.99 -4.63 -1.43
CA ASP A 498 16.85 -5.46 -1.86
C ASP A 498 17.24 -6.61 -2.78
N VAL A 499 18.54 -6.83 -3.01
CA VAL A 499 19.10 -7.80 -3.99
C VAL A 499 18.88 -7.41 -5.46
N GLU A 500 18.10 -6.36 -5.72
CA GLU A 500 17.70 -5.91 -7.05
C GLU A 500 18.27 -4.53 -7.38
N ASN A 501 17.46 -3.49 -7.19
CA ASN A 501 17.71 -2.12 -7.62
C ASN A 501 17.95 -1.17 -6.43
N LEU A 502 18.12 -1.68 -5.21
CA LEU A 502 18.45 -0.94 -4.00
C LEU A 502 19.74 -1.48 -3.37
N GLU A 503 20.73 -0.60 -3.26
CA GLU A 503 21.93 -0.85 -2.48
C GLU A 503 21.67 -0.59 -0.99
N GLY A 504 22.24 -1.43 -0.12
CA GLY A 504 22.13 -1.26 1.33
C GLY A 504 23.12 -0.23 1.88
N ASN A 505 22.70 0.50 2.90
CA ASN A 505 23.54 1.44 3.63
C ASN A 505 23.40 1.23 5.15
N TYR A 506 24.31 0.47 5.74
CA TYR A 506 24.33 0.22 7.19
C TYR A 506 24.61 1.48 8.04
N ARG A 507 25.09 2.57 7.42
CA ARG A 507 25.43 3.81 8.14
C ARG A 507 24.19 4.66 8.46
N LEU A 508 23.02 4.33 7.90
CA LEU A 508 21.79 5.09 8.08
C LEU A 508 21.46 5.32 9.57
N LYS A 509 21.03 6.53 9.87
CA LYS A 509 20.49 6.91 11.18
C LYS A 509 18.96 6.97 11.11
N PRO A 510 18.25 6.70 12.22
CA PRO A 510 16.83 6.98 12.33
C PRO A 510 16.49 8.44 12.09
N GLU A 511 15.33 8.66 11.49
CA GLU A 511 14.80 9.98 11.21
C GLU A 511 13.94 10.46 12.37
N SER A 512 13.95 11.76 12.62
CA SER A 512 13.05 12.42 13.56
C SER A 512 12.31 13.53 12.85
N SER A 513 10.99 13.64 13.05
CA SER A 513 10.20 14.72 12.46
C SER A 513 9.25 15.34 13.45
N HIS A 514 9.16 16.67 13.39
CA HIS A 514 8.14 17.45 14.05
C HIS A 514 7.02 17.71 13.04
N ASN A 515 5.85 17.13 13.28
CA ASN A 515 4.71 17.19 12.37
C ASN A 515 3.57 17.95 13.04
N ALA A 516 3.10 19.04 12.42
CA ALA A 516 1.90 19.76 12.83
C ALA A 516 0.86 19.71 11.70
N ASN A 517 -0.40 19.46 12.06
CA ASN A 517 -1.51 19.46 11.10
C ASN A 517 -2.70 20.24 11.67
N LEU A 518 -3.31 21.05 10.83
CA LEU A 518 -4.59 21.72 11.07
C LEU A 518 -5.60 21.21 10.03
N GLY A 519 -6.80 20.89 10.45
CA GLY A 519 -7.86 20.35 9.59
C GLY A 519 -9.19 21.05 9.84
N LEU A 520 -9.98 21.19 8.79
CA LEU A 520 -11.34 21.72 8.82
C LEU A 520 -12.22 20.81 7.98
N SER A 521 -13.38 20.43 8.51
CA SER A 521 -14.42 19.70 7.78
C SER A 521 -15.76 20.39 7.98
N TYR A 522 -16.47 20.66 6.88
CA TYR A 522 -17.77 21.31 6.88
C TYR A 522 -18.76 20.54 6.00
N PHE A 523 -19.91 20.19 6.58
CA PHE A 523 -20.95 19.40 5.92
C PHE A 523 -22.28 20.16 5.96
N PHE A 524 -22.94 20.33 4.82
CA PHE A 524 -24.27 20.93 4.78
C PHE A 524 -25.14 20.33 3.69
N SER A 525 -26.46 20.46 3.87
CA SER A 525 -27.46 20.01 2.91
C SER A 525 -28.39 21.16 2.53
N LEU A 526 -28.82 21.20 1.27
CA LEU A 526 -29.84 22.13 0.77
C LEU A 526 -31.07 21.34 0.29
N HIS A 527 -32.25 21.73 0.77
CA HIS A 527 -33.54 21.12 0.40
C HIS A 527 -33.57 19.58 0.51
N ASP A 528 -32.77 19.02 1.44
CA ASP A 528 -32.58 17.58 1.70
C ASP A 528 -32.21 16.70 0.48
N ALA A 529 -31.95 17.30 -0.68
CA ALA A 529 -31.59 16.61 -1.92
C ALA A 529 -30.12 16.84 -2.31
N HIS A 530 -29.57 18.01 -1.99
CA HIS A 530 -28.20 18.38 -2.30
C HIS A 530 -27.36 18.29 -1.03
N HIS A 531 -26.29 17.50 -1.06
CA HIS A 531 -25.35 17.36 0.04
C HIS A 531 -23.98 17.84 -0.39
N PHE A 532 -23.35 18.64 0.45
CA PHE A 532 -22.02 19.18 0.24
C PHE A 532 -21.13 18.82 1.41
N SER A 533 -19.90 18.43 1.09
CA SER A 533 -18.82 18.21 2.04
C SER A 533 -17.60 18.98 1.56
N PHE A 534 -17.10 19.86 2.41
CA PHE A 534 -15.86 20.58 2.23
C PHE A 534 -14.87 20.10 3.29
N SER A 535 -13.65 19.77 2.88
CA SER A 535 -12.55 19.51 3.79
C SER A 535 -11.30 20.25 3.34
N GLY A 536 -10.53 20.71 4.32
CA GLY A 536 -9.24 21.35 4.09
C GLY A 536 -8.26 20.95 5.18
N SER A 537 -7.00 20.79 4.81
CA SER A 537 -5.91 20.53 5.75
C SER A 537 -4.70 21.39 5.42
N ALA A 538 -4.06 21.91 6.45
CA ALA A 538 -2.77 22.59 6.38
C ALA A 538 -1.74 21.80 7.18
N ILE A 539 -0.51 21.80 6.69
CA ILE A 539 0.57 21.00 7.26
C ILE A 539 1.87 21.78 7.39
N TYR A 540 2.62 21.44 8.45
CA TYR A 540 4.01 21.82 8.61
C TYR A 540 4.80 20.63 9.15
N ARG A 541 5.96 20.36 8.55
CA ARG A 541 6.86 19.26 8.91
C ARG A 541 8.30 19.77 8.90
N TYR A 542 9.08 19.33 9.87
CA TYR A 542 10.53 19.51 9.88
C TYR A 542 11.19 18.20 10.30
N SER A 543 11.90 17.57 9.37
CA SER A 543 12.53 16.27 9.55
C SER A 543 14.05 16.41 9.58
N THR A 544 14.71 15.70 10.48
CA THR A 544 16.17 15.61 10.60
C THR A 544 16.65 14.20 10.27
N ASP A 545 17.88 14.10 9.77
CA ASP A 545 18.47 12.86 9.27
C ASP A 545 17.62 12.20 8.16
N TYR A 546 16.90 12.99 7.36
CA TYR A 546 15.90 12.53 6.39
C TYR A 546 16.46 11.49 5.39
N ILE A 547 15.88 10.30 5.33
CA ILE A 547 16.31 9.21 4.47
C ILE A 547 15.65 9.38 3.10
N TYR A 548 16.47 9.58 2.09
CA TYR A 548 16.03 9.68 0.70
C TYR A 548 16.89 8.82 -0.22
N ARG A 549 16.34 8.50 -1.39
CA ARG A 549 17.02 7.69 -2.40
C ARG A 549 17.76 8.59 -3.39
N ILE A 550 19.05 8.38 -3.51
CA ILE A 550 19.87 8.92 -4.61
C ILE A 550 20.15 7.81 -5.63
N LEU A 551 20.63 8.19 -6.80
CA LEU A 551 21.09 7.25 -7.81
C LEU A 551 22.59 6.96 -7.59
N ASN A 552 23.00 5.70 -7.80
CA ASN A 552 24.42 5.37 -7.85
C ASN A 552 25.10 5.97 -9.11
N ASN A 553 26.43 5.90 -9.20
CA ASN A 553 27.21 6.53 -10.28
C ASN A 553 26.71 6.17 -11.69
N ASN A 554 26.28 4.92 -11.89
CA ASN A 554 25.79 4.44 -13.19
C ASN A 554 24.27 4.61 -13.37
N GLN A 555 23.59 5.29 -12.43
CA GLN A 555 22.14 5.54 -12.41
C GLN A 555 21.25 4.29 -12.53
N SER A 556 21.78 3.12 -12.16
CA SER A 556 21.08 1.82 -12.30
C SER A 556 20.53 1.29 -10.98
N LYS A 557 21.05 1.73 -9.82
CA LYS A 557 20.54 1.40 -8.47
C LYS A 557 20.19 2.67 -7.71
N TYR A 558 19.26 2.52 -6.78
CA TYR A 558 19.02 3.46 -5.69
C TYR A 558 19.98 3.20 -4.54
N VAL A 559 20.45 4.27 -3.90
CA VAL A 559 21.23 4.22 -2.66
C VAL A 559 20.53 5.10 -1.63
N PRO A 560 20.15 4.57 -0.45
CA PRO A 560 19.56 5.37 0.60
C PRO A 560 20.66 6.17 1.32
N ALA A 561 20.39 7.44 1.60
CA ALA A 561 21.28 8.33 2.34
C ALA A 561 20.48 9.25 3.28
N ASN A 562 21.10 9.70 4.37
CA ASN A 562 20.52 10.73 5.25
C ASN A 562 20.87 12.14 4.72
N LEU A 563 19.88 13.04 4.70
CA LEU A 563 20.06 14.50 4.62
C LEU A 563 19.91 15.09 6.01
N ASP A 564 20.69 16.13 6.32
CA ASP A 564 20.66 16.75 7.66
C ASP A 564 19.27 17.28 8.03
N GLY A 565 18.55 17.86 7.07
CA GLY A 565 17.20 18.33 7.31
C GLY A 565 16.35 18.52 6.05
N VAL A 566 15.04 18.34 6.19
CA VAL A 566 14.02 18.59 5.16
C VAL A 566 12.81 19.25 5.82
N SER A 567 12.36 20.37 5.26
CA SER A 567 11.12 21.04 5.67
C SER A 567 10.01 20.78 4.65
N ASN A 568 8.76 20.74 5.11
CA ASN A 568 7.60 20.74 4.23
C ASN A 568 6.46 21.59 4.81
N MET A 569 5.97 22.52 4.01
CA MET A 569 4.75 23.28 4.30
C MET A 569 3.78 23.17 3.13
N GLY A 570 2.50 22.96 3.42
CA GLY A 570 1.51 22.73 2.37
C GLY A 570 0.10 22.56 2.89
N GLY A 571 -0.76 22.03 2.03
CA GLY A 571 -2.12 21.69 2.38
C GLY A 571 -2.87 21.02 1.25
N ASP A 572 -4.02 20.46 1.59
CA ASP A 572 -4.94 19.82 0.68
C ASP A 572 -6.37 20.31 0.92
N VAL A 573 -7.14 20.40 -0.17
CA VAL A 573 -8.56 20.76 -0.13
C VAL A 573 -9.36 19.73 -0.91
N GLU A 574 -10.57 19.45 -0.46
CA GLU A 574 -11.49 18.53 -1.11
C GLU A 574 -12.93 19.05 -1.02
N VAL A 575 -13.63 18.94 -2.14
CA VAL A 575 -15.04 19.29 -2.28
C VAL A 575 -15.76 18.07 -2.83
N ARG A 576 -16.83 17.67 -2.15
CA ARG A 576 -17.71 16.58 -2.54
C ARG A 576 -19.14 17.08 -2.60
N TYR A 577 -19.84 16.71 -3.66
CA TYR A 577 -21.22 17.03 -3.91
C TYR A 577 -21.98 15.74 -4.23
N SER A 578 -23.14 15.54 -3.60
CA SER A 578 -24.08 14.52 -4.03
C SER A 578 -25.47 15.09 -4.19
N PHE A 579 -26.15 14.62 -5.24
CA PHE A 579 -27.54 14.94 -5.53
C PHE A 579 -28.38 13.68 -5.49
N ARG A 580 -29.13 13.52 -4.40
CA ARG A 580 -29.89 12.31 -4.08
C ARG A 580 -29.01 11.07 -4.30
N ASP A 581 -29.56 10.03 -4.89
CA ASP A 581 -28.82 8.84 -5.31
C ASP A 581 -28.47 8.86 -6.81
N LEU A 582 -28.59 10.01 -7.49
CA LEU A 582 -28.44 10.13 -8.94
C LEU A 582 -27.01 10.52 -9.33
N LEU A 583 -26.40 11.47 -8.63
CA LEU A 583 -25.11 12.04 -9.02
C LEU A 583 -24.21 12.22 -7.80
N ILE A 584 -22.96 11.83 -7.94
CA ILE A 584 -21.88 12.21 -7.03
C ILE A 584 -20.78 12.84 -7.88
N ALA A 585 -20.23 13.96 -7.41
CA ALA A 585 -19.07 14.57 -8.02
C ALA A 585 -18.14 15.11 -6.94
N GLY A 586 -16.86 15.21 -7.24
CA GLY A 586 -15.91 15.86 -6.35
C GLY A 586 -14.61 16.21 -7.02
N ALA A 587 -13.84 17.03 -6.32
CA ALA A 587 -12.50 17.39 -6.69
C ALA A 587 -11.65 17.57 -5.44
N ASN A 588 -10.37 17.24 -5.55
CA ASN A 588 -9.36 17.54 -4.56
C ASN A 588 -8.11 18.13 -5.21
N PHE A 589 -7.38 18.91 -4.43
CA PHE A 589 -6.12 19.49 -4.84
C PHE A 589 -5.17 19.57 -3.66
N THR A 590 -3.90 19.28 -3.91
CA THR A 590 -2.82 19.26 -2.91
C THR A 590 -1.67 20.12 -3.40
N TYR A 591 -1.16 20.98 -2.52
CA TYR A 591 0.07 21.73 -2.74
C TYR A 591 1.04 21.51 -1.57
N GLN A 592 2.31 21.29 -1.88
CA GLN A 592 3.36 21.06 -0.88
C GLN A 592 4.68 21.72 -1.26
N ASN A 593 5.43 22.22 -0.29
CA ASN A 593 6.72 22.87 -0.48
C ASN A 593 7.79 22.15 0.32
N VAL A 594 8.25 21.02 -0.21
CA VAL A 594 9.32 20.21 0.38
C VAL A 594 10.67 20.80 0.00
N ARG A 595 11.48 21.21 0.98
CA ARG A 595 12.77 21.89 0.78
C ARG A 595 13.91 21.23 1.54
N ASN A 596 15.10 21.31 0.95
CA ASN A 596 16.34 20.87 1.58
C ASN A 596 16.82 21.91 2.60
N GLU A 597 17.00 21.48 3.84
CA GLU A 597 17.51 22.30 4.95
C GLU A 597 18.98 22.01 5.28
N GLN A 598 19.63 21.12 4.51
CA GLN A 598 21.05 20.84 4.68
C GLN A 598 21.90 21.98 4.12
N LYS A 599 22.48 22.76 5.03
CA LYS A 599 23.29 23.94 4.69
C LYS A 599 24.69 23.59 4.18
N TYR A 600 25.31 22.53 4.69
CA TYR A 600 26.68 22.12 4.35
C TYR A 600 26.70 20.70 3.81
N GLU A 601 27.50 20.45 2.77
CA GLU A 601 27.69 19.10 2.25
C GLU A 601 28.79 18.36 3.05
N PRO A 602 28.70 17.04 3.23
CA PRO A 602 29.71 16.29 3.96
C PRO A 602 31.12 16.53 3.40
N GLY A 603 32.02 17.00 4.26
CA GLY A 603 33.41 17.30 3.88
C GLY A 603 33.64 18.70 3.29
N TYR A 604 32.60 19.54 3.19
CA TYR A 604 32.68 20.90 2.67
C TYR A 604 32.23 21.92 3.72
N THR A 605 32.87 23.10 3.72
CA THR A 605 32.55 24.21 4.63
C THR A 605 31.77 25.34 3.94
N SER A 606 31.71 25.34 2.60
CA SER A 606 30.90 26.27 1.83
C SER A 606 29.41 25.92 1.91
N ILE A 607 28.57 26.95 1.79
CA ILE A 607 27.12 26.75 1.72
C ILE A 607 26.81 25.91 0.48
N SER A 608 26.03 24.84 0.67
CA SER A 608 25.58 23.97 -0.41
C SER A 608 24.78 24.78 -1.44
N PRO A 609 25.06 24.63 -2.75
CA PRO A 609 24.30 25.31 -3.79
C PRO A 609 22.83 24.86 -3.83
N VAL A 610 22.50 23.72 -3.21
CA VAL A 610 21.13 23.17 -3.14
C VAL A 610 20.48 23.40 -1.77
N TYR A 611 21.07 24.23 -0.92
CA TYR A 611 20.41 24.67 0.30
C TYR A 611 19.14 25.45 -0.04
N GLN A 612 18.02 25.15 0.62
CA GLN A 612 16.69 25.71 0.35
C GLN A 612 16.08 25.36 -1.02
N ASP A 613 16.74 24.53 -1.82
CA ASP A 613 16.16 23.99 -3.03
C ASP A 613 14.95 23.11 -2.71
N ARG A 614 13.97 23.14 -3.61
CA ARG A 614 12.88 22.16 -3.59
C ARG A 614 13.46 20.77 -3.83
N MET A 615 13.03 19.80 -3.02
CA MET A 615 13.44 18.41 -3.17
C MET A 615 13.11 17.92 -4.60
N PRO A 616 14.08 17.31 -5.30
CA PRO A 616 13.88 16.86 -6.67
C PRO A 616 13.02 15.60 -6.73
N ASN A 617 12.45 15.35 -7.91
CA ASN A 617 11.64 14.18 -8.23
C ASN A 617 10.49 13.95 -7.24
N LEU A 618 9.84 15.03 -6.78
CA LEU A 618 8.65 15.00 -5.94
C LEU A 618 7.55 15.89 -6.54
N PRO A 619 6.37 15.35 -6.89
CA PRO A 619 5.21 16.16 -7.25
C PRO A 619 4.86 17.10 -6.11
N TYR A 620 4.58 18.36 -6.44
CA TYR A 620 4.32 19.38 -5.43
C TYR A 620 2.98 20.11 -5.61
N ALA A 621 2.32 19.91 -6.74
CA ALA A 621 0.97 20.40 -7.03
C ALA A 621 0.26 19.33 -7.87
N PHE A 622 -0.78 18.73 -7.32
CA PHE A 622 -1.53 17.65 -7.96
C PHE A 622 -2.96 17.58 -7.41
N GLY A 623 -3.87 16.96 -8.16
CA GLY A 623 -5.25 16.83 -7.74
C GLY A 623 -6.03 15.85 -8.60
N ASN A 624 -7.20 15.46 -8.09
CA ASN A 624 -8.12 14.58 -8.77
C ASN A 624 -9.49 15.22 -8.88
N ALA A 625 -10.25 14.90 -9.92
CA ALA A 625 -11.68 15.18 -9.99
C ALA A 625 -12.43 13.95 -10.50
N ASP A 626 -13.63 13.73 -10.00
CA ASP A 626 -14.48 12.62 -10.42
C ASP A 626 -15.95 13.00 -10.44
N ALA A 627 -16.70 12.32 -11.30
CA ALA A 627 -18.14 12.42 -11.38
C ALA A 627 -18.73 11.05 -11.73
N SER A 628 -19.80 10.67 -11.04
CA SER A 628 -20.50 9.39 -11.22
C SER A 628 -22.01 9.62 -11.26
N LEU A 629 -22.63 9.20 -12.36
CA LEU A 629 -24.08 9.19 -12.57
C LEU A 629 -24.62 7.78 -12.30
N PHE A 630 -25.79 7.70 -11.68
CA PHE A 630 -26.42 6.45 -11.26
C PHE A 630 -27.88 6.41 -11.70
N LEU A 631 -28.20 5.48 -12.58
CA LEU A 631 -29.55 5.25 -13.10
C LEU A 631 -30.11 3.99 -12.45
N LYS A 632 -31.01 4.17 -11.48
CA LYS A 632 -31.72 3.07 -10.79
C LYS A 632 -32.77 2.46 -11.71
N ASP A 633 -33.02 1.17 -11.51
CA ASP A 633 -33.99 0.34 -12.23
C ASP A 633 -33.84 0.39 -13.76
N PHE A 634 -32.64 0.69 -14.25
CA PHE A 634 -32.33 0.73 -15.66
C PHE A 634 -32.35 -0.69 -16.24
N GLY A 635 -33.26 -0.95 -17.18
CA GLY A 635 -33.43 -2.28 -17.78
C GLY A 635 -34.05 -3.34 -16.84
N GLY A 636 -34.65 -2.94 -15.72
CA GLY A 636 -35.37 -3.84 -14.82
C GLY A 636 -35.27 -3.45 -13.33
N LYS A 637 -36.25 -3.86 -12.52
CA LYS A 637 -36.25 -3.59 -11.08
C LYS A 637 -35.04 -4.25 -10.40
N GLY A 638 -34.35 -3.49 -9.54
CA GLY A 638 -33.15 -3.95 -8.83
C GLY A 638 -31.87 -3.93 -9.67
N ASN A 639 -31.93 -3.39 -10.89
CA ASN A 639 -30.75 -3.13 -11.72
C ASN A 639 -30.28 -1.68 -11.54
N ARG A 640 -28.99 -1.43 -11.76
CA ARG A 640 -28.40 -0.09 -11.68
C ARG A 640 -27.33 0.06 -12.76
N LEU A 641 -27.44 1.10 -13.56
CA LEU A 641 -26.38 1.53 -14.48
C LEU A 641 -25.63 2.70 -13.85
N SER A 642 -24.30 2.61 -13.80
CA SER A 642 -23.42 3.65 -13.26
C SER A 642 -22.45 4.08 -14.36
N ILE A 643 -22.28 5.39 -14.54
CA ILE A 643 -21.35 5.98 -15.51
C ILE A 643 -20.42 6.90 -14.73
N GLY A 644 -19.12 6.60 -14.75
CA GLY A 644 -18.10 7.32 -14.01
C GLY A 644 -17.04 7.93 -14.91
N TYR A 645 -16.54 9.09 -14.51
CA TYR A 645 -15.41 9.78 -15.12
C TYR A 645 -14.43 10.22 -14.02
N ASN A 646 -13.13 10.09 -14.27
CA ASN A 646 -12.08 10.53 -13.36
C ASN A 646 -11.01 11.32 -14.13
N LEU A 647 -10.44 12.31 -13.48
CA LEU A 647 -9.39 13.19 -13.98
C LEU A 647 -8.28 13.23 -12.94
N LEU A 648 -7.05 13.00 -13.38
CA LEU A 648 -5.83 13.21 -12.59
C LEU A 648 -5.02 14.34 -13.22
N TYR A 649 -4.61 15.30 -12.39
CA TYR A 649 -3.71 16.38 -12.76
C TYR A 649 -2.43 16.32 -11.92
N VAL A 650 -1.27 16.38 -12.57
CA VAL A 650 0.05 16.51 -11.92
C VAL A 650 0.80 17.63 -12.61
N HIS A 651 1.14 18.68 -11.87
CA HIS A 651 1.94 19.78 -12.38
C HIS A 651 3.39 19.35 -12.64
N GLN A 652 4.09 20.01 -13.58
CA GLN A 652 5.49 19.73 -13.85
C GLN A 652 6.37 19.89 -12.61
N PHE A 653 7.39 19.04 -12.47
CA PHE A 653 8.30 19.08 -11.32
C PHE A 653 9.74 18.74 -11.72
N TYR A 654 10.69 19.18 -10.90
CA TYR A 654 12.12 19.02 -11.18
C TYR A 654 12.55 17.56 -11.11
N LEU A 655 13.34 17.10 -12.08
CA LEU A 655 13.94 15.76 -12.07
C LEU A 655 15.19 15.69 -11.17
N TYR A 656 15.98 16.76 -11.16
CA TYR A 656 17.19 16.94 -10.34
C TYR A 656 17.14 18.24 -9.55
N TRP A 657 18.11 18.48 -8.68
CA TRP A 657 18.19 19.68 -7.86
C TRP A 657 18.13 20.96 -8.72
N PRO A 658 17.18 21.89 -8.47
CA PRO A 658 16.97 23.08 -9.29
C PRO A 658 18.19 23.97 -9.49
N SER A 659 19.06 24.05 -8.49
CA SER A 659 20.26 24.90 -8.49
C SER A 659 21.53 24.15 -8.95
N ARG A 660 21.42 22.89 -9.41
CA ARG A 660 22.52 22.13 -10.02
C ARG A 660 22.26 21.86 -11.50
N GLY A 661 23.26 22.13 -12.35
CA GLY A 661 23.24 21.91 -13.80
C GLY A 661 22.97 23.18 -14.61
N GLY A 662 23.33 23.16 -15.90
CA GLY A 662 23.09 24.28 -16.83
C GLY A 662 21.63 24.38 -17.25
N ASP A 663 21.07 23.28 -17.76
CA ASP A 663 19.66 23.18 -18.14
C ASP A 663 18.84 22.45 -17.08
N LYS A 664 17.71 23.05 -16.69
CA LYS A 664 16.77 22.46 -15.73
C LYS A 664 15.99 21.33 -16.39
N LYS A 665 16.12 20.12 -15.87
CA LYS A 665 15.35 18.95 -16.32
C LYS A 665 14.07 18.80 -15.50
N PHE A 666 12.94 18.62 -16.18
CA PHE A 666 11.63 18.47 -15.59
C PHE A 666 10.98 17.15 -15.99
N VAL A 667 10.17 16.60 -15.09
CA VAL A 667 9.09 15.70 -15.46
C VAL A 667 7.92 16.58 -15.90
N PRO A 668 7.36 16.38 -17.11
CA PRO A 668 6.35 17.27 -17.68
C PRO A 668 5.03 17.22 -16.91
N GLN A 669 4.19 18.23 -17.15
CA GLN A 669 2.82 18.25 -16.66
C GLN A 669 2.01 17.09 -17.26
N GLN A 670 1.14 16.50 -16.45
CA GLN A 670 0.36 15.33 -16.82
C GLN A 670 -1.14 15.57 -16.56
N LEU A 671 -1.97 15.15 -17.51
CA LEU A 671 -3.42 15.16 -17.42
C LEU A 671 -3.94 13.82 -17.93
N ALA A 672 -4.49 13.01 -17.03
CA ALA A 672 -5.01 11.68 -17.34
C ALA A 672 -6.52 11.63 -17.15
N HIS A 673 -7.20 11.01 -18.12
CA HIS A 673 -8.65 10.88 -18.16
C HIS A 673 -9.03 9.41 -18.11
N ASP A 674 -9.88 9.01 -17.18
CA ASP A 674 -10.40 7.65 -17.09
C ASP A 674 -11.94 7.67 -17.16
N ALA A 675 -12.51 6.65 -17.78
CA ALA A 675 -13.97 6.48 -17.87
C ALA A 675 -14.35 5.05 -17.48
N ASN A 676 -15.50 4.88 -16.83
CA ASN A 676 -16.04 3.57 -16.49
C ASN A 676 -17.56 3.53 -16.65
N ILE A 677 -18.07 2.36 -17.00
CA ILE A 677 -19.50 2.05 -17.04
C ILE A 677 -19.69 0.73 -16.30
N THR A 678 -20.55 0.73 -15.28
CA THR A 678 -20.86 -0.45 -14.47
C THR A 678 -22.36 -0.75 -14.54
N TYR A 679 -22.72 -1.97 -14.91
CA TYR A 679 -24.08 -2.46 -14.88
C TYR A 679 -24.23 -3.55 -13.81
N THR A 680 -25.05 -3.25 -12.80
CA THR A 680 -25.36 -4.13 -11.69
C THR A 680 -26.78 -4.67 -11.87
N MET A 681 -26.96 -5.99 -11.70
CA MET A 681 -28.23 -6.67 -11.86
C MET A 681 -28.64 -7.42 -10.58
N GLN A 682 -29.95 -7.59 -10.39
CA GLN A 682 -30.54 -8.35 -9.29
C GLN A 682 -29.96 -7.95 -7.92
N ASN A 683 -30.01 -6.64 -7.60
CA ASN A 683 -29.55 -6.09 -6.32
C ASN A 683 -28.07 -6.39 -6.00
N GLY A 684 -27.19 -6.38 -7.00
CA GLY A 684 -25.75 -6.57 -6.78
C GLY A 684 -25.25 -8.00 -6.99
N ARG A 685 -26.13 -8.95 -7.29
CA ARG A 685 -25.73 -10.36 -7.49
C ARG A 685 -24.81 -10.53 -8.69
N TYR A 686 -25.13 -9.89 -9.81
CA TYR A 686 -24.30 -9.91 -11.03
C TYR A 686 -23.86 -8.51 -11.38
N ASN A 687 -22.59 -8.33 -11.73
CA ASN A 687 -22.05 -7.03 -12.11
C ASN A 687 -21.11 -7.19 -13.31
N ILE A 688 -21.24 -6.27 -14.26
CA ILE A 688 -20.36 -6.13 -15.41
C ILE A 688 -19.84 -4.70 -15.42
N ALA A 689 -18.53 -4.52 -15.51
CA ALA A 689 -17.91 -3.21 -15.65
C ALA A 689 -17.02 -3.14 -16.88
N LEU A 690 -17.06 -2.00 -17.57
CA LEU A 690 -16.19 -1.64 -18.67
C LEU A 690 -15.42 -0.39 -18.27
N GLU A 691 -14.10 -0.40 -18.41
CA GLU A 691 -13.23 0.69 -18.00
C GLU A 691 -12.22 1.03 -19.11
N CYS A 692 -12.01 2.33 -19.32
CA CYS A 692 -10.92 2.85 -20.13
C CYS A 692 -10.03 3.71 -19.24
N LYS A 693 -8.77 3.30 -19.10
CA LYS A 693 -7.73 4.05 -18.38
C LYS A 693 -6.88 4.82 -19.38
N ASN A 694 -6.52 6.06 -19.05
CA ASN A 694 -5.78 6.97 -19.90
C ASN A 694 -6.44 7.12 -21.29
N LEU A 695 -7.70 7.52 -21.31
CA LEU A 695 -8.58 7.66 -22.49
C LEU A 695 -7.93 8.46 -23.64
N THR A 696 -7.16 9.49 -23.31
CA THR A 696 -6.46 10.36 -24.28
C THR A 696 -5.12 9.80 -24.75
N ASP A 697 -4.65 8.67 -24.23
CA ASP A 697 -3.32 8.10 -24.48
C ASP A 697 -2.20 9.12 -24.21
N ALA A 698 -2.34 9.90 -23.13
CA ALA A 698 -1.35 10.87 -22.70
C ALA A 698 -0.07 10.16 -22.23
N LEU A 699 1.08 10.82 -22.43
CA LEU A 699 2.36 10.36 -21.88
C LEU A 699 2.41 10.70 -20.38
N LEU A 700 2.35 9.65 -19.56
CA LEU A 700 2.34 9.75 -18.11
C LEU A 700 3.65 9.20 -17.54
N TYR A 701 4.15 9.86 -16.50
CA TYR A 701 5.45 9.60 -15.91
C TYR A 701 5.35 9.53 -14.38
N ASP A 702 6.08 8.59 -13.80
CA ASP A 702 6.28 8.45 -12.36
C ASP A 702 7.77 8.69 -11.99
N ASN A 703 8.31 7.94 -11.03
CA ASN A 703 9.62 8.19 -10.42
C ASN A 703 10.74 8.28 -11.48
N PHE A 704 11.53 9.35 -11.46
CA PHE A 704 12.70 9.53 -12.36
C PHE A 704 12.39 9.42 -13.86
N SER A 705 11.19 9.83 -14.27
CA SER A 705 10.67 9.77 -15.65
C SER A 705 10.41 8.36 -16.17
N LEU A 706 10.14 7.39 -15.29
CA LEU A 706 9.60 6.08 -15.69
C LEU A 706 8.18 6.27 -16.25
N GLN A 707 7.90 5.71 -17.42
CA GLN A 707 6.59 5.86 -18.05
C GLN A 707 5.55 4.89 -17.48
N LYS A 708 4.32 5.38 -17.30
CA LYS A 708 3.17 4.55 -16.94
C LYS A 708 2.57 3.87 -18.17
N PRO A 709 1.74 2.83 -17.99
CA PRO A 709 1.03 2.20 -19.09
C PRO A 709 0.27 3.20 -19.99
N SER A 710 0.38 2.98 -21.31
CA SER A 710 -0.43 3.66 -22.32
C SER A 710 -1.93 3.33 -22.17
N ARG A 711 -2.79 3.91 -22.99
CA ARG A 711 -4.25 3.67 -22.94
C ARG A 711 -4.58 2.18 -22.85
N GLY A 712 -5.46 1.82 -21.92
CA GLY A 712 -5.89 0.46 -21.67
C GLY A 712 -7.40 0.33 -21.48
N PHE A 713 -7.97 -0.78 -21.98
CA PHE A 713 -9.37 -1.13 -21.82
C PHE A 713 -9.49 -2.40 -20.98
N TYR A 714 -10.46 -2.43 -20.07
CA TYR A 714 -10.66 -3.53 -19.14
C TYR A 714 -12.14 -3.85 -19.02
N ILE A 715 -12.45 -5.14 -18.88
CA ILE A 715 -13.76 -5.65 -18.53
C ILE A 715 -13.66 -6.43 -17.23
N LYS A 716 -14.64 -6.25 -16.32
CA LYS A 716 -14.76 -7.02 -15.08
C LYS A 716 -16.13 -7.66 -14.98
N PHE A 717 -16.14 -8.92 -14.58
CA PHE A 717 -17.33 -9.65 -14.17
C PHE A 717 -17.23 -9.91 -12.66
N ARG A 718 -18.32 -9.69 -11.94
CA ARG A 718 -18.41 -10.00 -10.51
C ARG A 718 -19.72 -10.68 -10.18
N TYR A 719 -19.63 -11.71 -9.36
CA TYR A 719 -20.74 -12.46 -8.81
C TYR A 719 -20.68 -12.44 -7.29
N PHE A 720 -21.75 -11.95 -6.66
CA PHE A 720 -21.86 -11.87 -5.20
C PHE A 720 -23.08 -12.62 -4.70
N LEU A 721 -22.84 -13.62 -3.87
CA LEU A 721 -23.85 -14.35 -3.14
C LEU A 721 -23.67 -14.11 -1.65
N HIS A 722 -24.78 -13.88 -0.98
CA HIS A 722 -24.86 -13.84 0.47
C HIS A 722 -26.11 -14.58 0.89
N ASN A 723 -25.95 -15.65 1.67
CA ASN A 723 -27.06 -16.37 2.28
C ASN A 723 -27.20 -15.88 3.72
N GLN A 724 -28.42 -15.47 4.05
CA GLN A 724 -28.82 -15.01 5.38
C GLN A 724 -28.88 -16.16 6.37
#